data_AF-A0A7P0T8H9-F1
#
_entry.id   AF-A0A7P0T8H9-F1
#
_cell.length_a   1.000
_cell.length_b   1.000
_cell.length_c   1.000
_cell.angle_alpha   90.00
_cell.angle_beta   90.00
_cell.angle_gamma   90.00
#
_symmetry.space_group_name_H-M   'P 1'
#
loop_
_entity.id
_entity.type
_entity.pdbx_description
1 polymer ?
#
loop_
_entity_poly.entity_id
_entity_poly.type
_entity_poly.pdbx_seq_one_letter_code
_entity_poly.pdbx_strand_id
1 'polypeptide(L)'
;MGNGESQLSSVPAQKLGWFIQEYLKPYEECQTLIDEMVNTICDVLQEPEQFPLVQGVAIGGSYGRKTVLRGNSDGTLVLFFSDLKQFQDQKRSQRDILDKTGDKLKFCLFTKWLKNNFEIQKSLDGFTIQVFTKNQRISFEVLAAFNALSLNDNPSPWIYRELKRSLDKTNASPGEFAVCFTELQQKFFDNRPGKLKDLILLIKHWHQQCQKKIKDLPSLSPYALELLTVYAWEQGCRKDNFDIAEGVRTVLELIKCQEKLCIYWMVNYNFEDETIRNILLHQLQSARPVILDPVDPTNNVSGDKICWQWLKKEAQTWLTSPNLDNELPAPSWNVLPAPLFTTPGHLLDKFIKEFLQPNKCFLEQIDSAVNIIRTFLKENCFRQSTAKIQIVRGGSTAKGTALKTGSDADLVVFHNSLKSYTSQKNERHKIVKEIHEQLKAFWREKEEELEVSFEPPKWKAPRVLSFSLKSKVLNESVSFDVLPAFNALGQLSSGSTPSPEVYAGLIDLYKSSDLPGGEFSTCFTVLQRNFIRSRPTKLKDLIRLVKHWYKECERKLKPKGSLPPKYALELLTIYAWEQGSGVPDFDTAEGFRTVLELVTQYQQLCIFWKVNYNFEDETVRKFLLSQLQKTRCLHPSPVLFLT
;
A
#
# COMPACT_ATOMS: atom_id res chain seq x y z
N MET A 1 41.19 13.30 5.63
CA MET A 1 40.31 14.42 5.21
C MET A 1 38.98 14.23 5.91
N GLY A 2 38.60 15.18 6.78
CA GLY A 2 37.56 14.99 7.79
C GLY A 2 36.13 15.10 7.28
N ASN A 3 35.30 14.17 7.77
CA ASN A 3 33.86 14.24 8.05
C ASN A 3 33.10 15.47 7.54
N GLY A 4 32.56 15.33 6.34
CA GLY A 4 31.34 16.00 5.91
C GLY A 4 30.17 15.02 5.84
N GLU A 5 30.00 14.11 6.81
CA GLU A 5 28.77 13.32 6.92
C GLU A 5 27.65 14.29 7.33
N SER A 6 27.00 14.93 6.35
CA SER A 6 25.77 15.69 6.61
C SER A 6 24.75 14.74 7.24
N GLN A 7 24.19 15.14 8.39
CA GLN A 7 23.12 14.37 9.01
C GLN A 7 21.95 14.30 8.01
N LEU A 8 21.43 13.10 7.75
CA LEU A 8 20.36 12.94 6.76
C LEU A 8 19.12 13.76 7.14
N SER A 9 18.88 13.94 8.44
CA SER A 9 17.82 14.79 8.98
C SER A 9 17.96 16.28 8.66
N SER A 10 19.13 16.73 8.18
CA SER A 10 19.38 18.10 7.73
C SER A 10 19.15 18.30 6.22
N VAL A 11 18.87 17.24 5.46
CA VAL A 11 18.66 17.31 4.01
C VAL A 11 17.20 17.65 3.72
N PRO A 12 16.91 18.72 2.96
CA PRO A 12 15.54 19.08 2.57
C PRO A 12 14.87 17.96 1.76
N ALA A 13 13.56 17.78 1.95
CA ALA A 13 12.78 16.72 1.29
C ALA A 13 12.96 16.67 -0.23
N GLN A 14 13.02 17.84 -0.91
CA GLN A 14 13.22 17.93 -2.36
C GLN A 14 14.61 17.47 -2.82
N LYS A 15 15.60 17.48 -1.93
CA LYS A 15 16.99 17.10 -2.23
C LYS A 15 17.32 15.66 -1.85
N LEU A 16 16.38 14.91 -1.28
CA LEU A 16 16.62 13.50 -0.89
C LEU A 16 16.99 12.64 -2.10
N GLY A 17 16.36 12.85 -3.26
CA GLY A 17 16.71 12.11 -4.49
C GLY A 17 18.15 12.37 -4.93
N TRP A 18 18.59 13.62 -4.90
CA TRP A 18 19.97 14.01 -5.20
C TRP A 18 20.96 13.43 -4.18
N PHE A 19 20.62 13.51 -2.88
CA PHE A 19 21.46 12.97 -1.81
C PHE A 19 21.71 11.46 -1.96
N ILE A 20 20.70 10.69 -2.37
CA ILE A 20 20.85 9.26 -2.65
C ILE A 20 21.90 9.01 -3.74
N GLN A 21 21.81 9.74 -4.86
CA GLN A 21 22.74 9.59 -5.98
C GLN A 21 24.16 10.01 -5.60
N GLU A 22 24.29 11.13 -4.88
CA GLU A 22 25.58 11.72 -4.56
C GLU A 22 26.30 11.08 -3.39
N TYR A 23 25.60 10.44 -2.44
CA TYR A 23 26.23 9.95 -1.20
C TYR A 23 25.94 8.49 -0.88
N LEU A 24 24.80 7.94 -1.32
CA LEU A 24 24.36 6.60 -0.88
C LEU A 24 24.59 5.51 -1.91
N LYS A 25 24.44 5.81 -3.20
CA LYS A 25 24.64 4.81 -4.26
C LYS A 25 26.12 4.57 -4.52
N PRO A 26 26.55 3.30 -4.66
CA PRO A 26 27.87 2.99 -5.20
C PRO A 26 28.06 3.64 -6.59
N TYR A 27 29.29 4.03 -6.91
CA TYR A 27 29.62 4.46 -8.26
C TYR A 27 29.45 3.29 -9.23
N GLU A 28 28.83 3.53 -10.39
CA GLU A 28 28.52 2.49 -11.38
C GLU A 28 29.77 1.71 -11.79
N GLU A 29 30.88 2.41 -12.09
CA GLU A 29 32.17 1.78 -12.41
C GLU A 29 32.70 0.87 -11.29
N CYS A 30 32.55 1.30 -10.03
CA CYS A 30 32.98 0.49 -8.88
C CYS A 30 32.08 -0.73 -8.70
N GLN A 31 30.77 -0.58 -8.94
CA GLN A 31 29.80 -1.66 -8.82
C GLN A 31 30.02 -2.72 -9.89
N THR A 32 30.21 -2.32 -11.16
CA THR A 32 30.48 -3.25 -12.27
C THR A 32 31.73 -4.10 -11.99
N LEU A 33 32.82 -3.48 -11.52
CA LEU A 33 34.03 -4.22 -11.15
C LEU A 33 33.77 -5.21 -10.00
N ILE A 34 33.00 -4.80 -8.98
CA ILE A 34 32.63 -5.72 -7.89
C ILE A 34 31.79 -6.87 -8.42
N ASP A 35 30.82 -6.61 -9.30
CA ASP A 35 29.96 -7.62 -9.87
C ASP A 35 30.77 -8.63 -10.70
N GLU A 36 31.74 -8.18 -11.51
CA GLU A 36 32.67 -9.05 -12.23
C GLU A 36 33.51 -9.93 -11.28
N MET A 37 34.02 -9.34 -10.19
CA MET A 37 34.81 -10.07 -9.19
C MET A 37 33.97 -11.11 -8.44
N VAL A 38 32.75 -10.76 -8.03
CA VAL A 38 31.84 -11.65 -7.32
C VAL A 38 31.37 -12.79 -8.24
N ASN A 39 31.05 -12.49 -9.50
CA ASN A 39 30.73 -13.50 -10.51
C ASN A 39 31.89 -14.48 -10.68
N THR A 40 33.13 -13.97 -10.82
CA THR A 40 34.33 -14.80 -10.93
C THR A 40 34.50 -15.73 -9.71
N ILE A 41 34.26 -15.21 -8.50
CA ILE A 41 34.32 -16.00 -7.26
C ILE A 41 33.25 -17.10 -7.28
N CYS A 42 32.01 -16.76 -7.68
CA CYS A 42 30.90 -17.71 -7.76
C CYS A 42 31.14 -18.79 -8.83
N ASP A 43 31.73 -18.43 -9.97
CA ASP A 43 32.08 -19.37 -11.04
C ASP A 43 33.14 -20.36 -10.55
N VAL A 44 34.20 -19.87 -9.90
CA VAL A 44 35.25 -20.72 -9.33
C VAL A 44 34.69 -21.68 -8.28
N LEU A 45 33.81 -21.21 -7.40
CA LEU A 45 33.18 -22.05 -6.37
C LEU A 45 32.24 -23.12 -6.96
N GLN A 46 31.75 -22.93 -8.18
CA GLN A 46 30.88 -23.86 -8.89
C GLN A 46 31.64 -24.78 -9.85
N GLU A 47 32.96 -24.64 -10.00
CA GLU A 47 33.78 -25.53 -10.83
C GLU A 47 33.83 -26.94 -10.21
N PRO A 48 33.21 -27.97 -10.81
CA PRO A 48 33.11 -29.29 -10.18
C PRO A 48 34.47 -29.98 -9.98
N GLU A 49 35.45 -29.66 -10.83
CA GLU A 49 36.82 -30.16 -10.71
C GLU A 49 37.53 -29.61 -9.46
N GLN A 50 37.20 -28.37 -9.08
CA GLN A 50 37.81 -27.71 -7.92
C GLN A 50 36.97 -27.90 -6.65
N PHE A 51 35.65 -27.88 -6.74
CA PHE A 51 34.76 -27.95 -5.58
C PHE A 51 33.65 -28.98 -5.80
N PRO A 52 33.98 -30.30 -5.86
CA PRO A 52 33.01 -31.34 -6.20
C PRO A 52 31.87 -31.49 -5.19
N LEU A 53 32.06 -31.00 -3.95
CA LEU A 53 31.04 -31.05 -2.91
C LEU A 53 30.03 -29.89 -2.99
N VAL A 54 30.36 -28.80 -3.67
CA VAL A 54 29.51 -27.61 -3.80
C VAL A 54 28.52 -27.83 -4.95
N GLN A 55 27.24 -27.91 -4.62
CA GLN A 55 26.14 -28.11 -5.57
C GLN A 55 25.58 -26.80 -6.13
N GLY A 56 25.84 -25.68 -5.47
CA GLY A 56 25.35 -24.36 -5.88
C GLY A 56 25.81 -23.27 -4.93
N VAL A 57 25.70 -22.03 -5.39
CA VAL A 57 26.06 -20.82 -4.63
C VAL A 57 24.92 -19.84 -4.71
N ALA A 58 24.41 -19.41 -3.56
CA ALA A 58 23.42 -18.34 -3.47
C ALA A 58 24.04 -17.07 -2.90
N ILE A 59 23.59 -15.92 -3.42
CA ILE A 59 24.09 -14.61 -3.02
C ILE A 59 23.02 -13.91 -2.18
N GLY A 60 23.37 -13.63 -0.93
CA GLY A 60 22.52 -12.97 0.05
C GLY A 60 23.08 -11.65 0.56
N GLY A 61 22.60 -11.23 1.73
CA GLY A 61 22.96 -9.95 2.33
C GLY A 61 22.45 -8.75 1.52
N SER A 62 22.91 -7.55 1.89
CA SER A 62 22.58 -6.32 1.17
C SER A 62 22.99 -6.38 -0.31
N TYR A 63 24.10 -7.06 -0.61
CA TYR A 63 24.55 -7.29 -1.99
C TYR A 63 23.55 -8.11 -2.82
N GLY A 64 23.15 -9.30 -2.36
CA GLY A 64 22.19 -10.14 -3.08
C GLY A 64 20.82 -9.48 -3.25
N ARG A 65 20.38 -8.69 -2.27
CA ARG A 65 19.12 -7.92 -2.35
C ARG A 65 19.23 -6.65 -3.19
N LYS A 66 20.43 -6.32 -3.70
CA LYS A 66 20.73 -5.09 -4.46
C LYS A 66 20.39 -3.81 -3.68
N THR A 67 20.70 -3.81 -2.38
CA THR A 67 20.48 -2.70 -1.44
C THR A 67 21.81 -2.24 -0.81
N VAL A 68 22.88 -2.25 -1.60
CA VAL A 68 24.26 -1.88 -1.21
C VAL A 68 24.39 -0.36 -1.01
N LEU A 69 24.97 0.04 0.11
CA LEU A 69 25.37 1.41 0.40
C LEU A 69 26.81 1.69 -0.07
N ARG A 70 27.05 2.94 -0.49
CA ARG A 70 28.39 3.43 -0.82
C ARG A 70 29.35 3.25 0.35
N GLY A 71 30.59 2.88 0.05
CA GLY A 71 31.62 2.68 1.04
C GLY A 71 31.64 1.22 1.49
N ASN A 72 31.17 0.93 2.71
CA ASN A 72 31.19 -0.43 3.26
C ASN A 72 29.79 -1.03 3.29
N SER A 73 29.62 -2.23 2.73
CA SER A 73 28.37 -2.99 2.81
C SER A 73 28.60 -4.48 3.05
N ASP A 74 27.56 -5.16 3.49
CA ASP A 74 27.53 -6.60 3.69
C ASP A 74 27.05 -7.36 2.44
N GLY A 75 27.54 -8.58 2.32
CA GLY A 75 27.00 -9.61 1.46
C GLY A 75 27.04 -10.95 2.18
N THR A 76 26.35 -11.94 1.63
CA THR A 76 26.43 -13.32 2.11
C THR A 76 26.63 -14.23 0.90
N LEU A 77 27.52 -15.21 1.01
CA LEU A 77 27.64 -16.29 0.04
C LEU A 77 27.26 -17.58 0.73
N VAL A 78 26.19 -18.21 0.27
CA VAL A 78 25.73 -19.49 0.81
C VAL A 78 26.16 -20.59 -0.13
N LEU A 79 27.03 -21.46 0.36
CA LEU A 79 27.51 -22.65 -0.36
C LEU A 79 26.61 -23.82 -0.01
N PHE A 80 25.97 -24.39 -1.03
CA PHE A 80 25.17 -25.59 -0.85
C PHE A 80 26.04 -26.84 -1.00
N PHE A 81 26.15 -27.63 0.06
CA PHE A 81 26.99 -28.83 0.06
C PHE A 81 26.16 -30.10 -0.14
N SER A 82 26.64 -30.99 -1.02
CA SER A 82 26.03 -32.30 -1.29
C SER A 82 25.98 -33.25 -0.08
N ASP A 83 26.88 -33.05 0.88
CA ASP A 83 26.92 -33.82 2.13
C ASP A 83 25.83 -33.41 3.12
N LEU A 84 25.25 -32.22 2.96
CA LEU A 84 24.13 -31.73 3.78
C LEU A 84 22.83 -32.14 3.09
N LYS A 85 22.07 -33.04 3.72
CA LYS A 85 20.87 -33.64 3.10
C LYS A 85 19.55 -33.13 3.68
N GLN A 86 19.63 -32.40 4.79
CA GLN A 86 18.50 -31.95 5.59
C GLN A 86 18.93 -30.75 6.44
N PHE A 87 17.98 -29.91 6.86
CA PHE A 87 18.25 -28.68 7.63
C PHE A 87 19.12 -28.93 8.88
N GLN A 88 18.77 -29.97 9.64
CA GLN A 88 19.48 -30.33 10.88
C GLN A 88 20.96 -30.69 10.69
N ASP A 89 21.40 -31.04 9.46
CA ASP A 89 22.82 -31.31 9.21
C ASP A 89 23.68 -30.04 9.36
N GLN A 90 23.08 -28.84 9.20
CA GLN A 90 23.77 -27.56 9.42
C GLN A 90 24.20 -27.35 10.88
N LYS A 91 23.58 -28.05 11.84
CA LYS A 91 23.99 -28.00 13.26
C LYS A 91 25.30 -28.73 13.53
N ARG A 92 25.74 -29.60 12.60
CA ARG A 92 27.07 -30.21 12.69
C ARG A 92 28.11 -29.15 12.37
N SER A 93 29.29 -29.24 12.98
CA SER A 93 30.36 -28.29 12.69
C SER A 93 30.71 -28.35 11.21
N GLN A 94 30.50 -27.22 10.51
CA GLN A 94 30.87 -27.05 9.10
C GLN A 94 32.24 -26.41 8.94
N ARG A 95 32.94 -26.14 10.06
CA ARG A 95 34.19 -25.38 10.10
C ARG A 95 35.27 -26.03 9.24
N ASP A 96 35.48 -27.33 9.39
CA ASP A 96 36.52 -28.05 8.63
C ASP A 96 36.28 -28.02 7.12
N ILE A 97 35.02 -28.07 6.68
CA ILE A 97 34.64 -28.02 5.27
C ILE A 97 34.82 -26.60 4.73
N LEU A 98 34.37 -25.59 5.48
CA LEU A 98 34.50 -24.19 5.10
C LEU A 98 35.97 -23.73 5.11
N ASP A 99 36.77 -24.14 6.08
CA ASP A 99 38.20 -23.82 6.15
C ASP A 99 38.97 -24.40 4.96
N LYS A 100 38.75 -25.69 4.64
CA LYS A 100 39.35 -26.32 3.46
C LYS A 100 38.91 -25.63 2.16
N THR A 101 37.63 -25.26 2.08
CA THR A 101 37.08 -24.53 0.93
C THR A 101 37.72 -23.15 0.80
N GLY A 102 37.86 -22.40 1.90
CA GLY A 102 38.48 -21.08 1.92
C GLY A 102 39.95 -21.12 1.54
N ASP A 103 40.72 -22.07 2.07
CA ASP A 103 42.14 -22.24 1.75
C ASP A 103 42.33 -22.62 0.26
N LYS A 104 41.48 -23.50 -0.28
CA LYS A 104 41.49 -23.87 -1.72
C LYS A 104 41.08 -22.70 -2.61
N LEU A 105 40.02 -21.97 -2.24
CA LEU A 105 39.55 -20.79 -2.98
C LEU A 105 40.64 -19.73 -3.04
N LYS A 106 41.33 -19.48 -1.93
CA LYS A 106 42.45 -18.53 -1.88
C LYS A 106 43.55 -18.89 -2.89
N PHE A 107 43.87 -20.17 -3.01
CA PHE A 107 44.83 -20.65 -4.00
C PHE A 107 44.33 -20.44 -5.44
N CYS A 108 43.09 -20.84 -5.76
CA CYS A 108 42.50 -20.69 -7.08
C CYS A 108 42.42 -19.23 -7.54
N LEU A 109 41.95 -18.32 -6.68
CA LEU A 109 41.81 -16.89 -7.02
C LEU A 109 43.18 -16.21 -7.20
N PHE A 110 44.21 -16.64 -6.49
CA PHE A 110 45.57 -16.14 -6.68
C PHE A 110 46.12 -16.48 -8.07
N THR A 111 45.76 -17.64 -8.62
CA THR A 111 46.18 -18.08 -9.97
C THR A 111 45.39 -17.40 -11.10
N LYS A 112 44.13 -17.02 -10.87
CA LYS A 112 43.24 -16.38 -11.85
C LYS A 112 43.28 -14.83 -11.89
N TRP A 113 44.36 -14.22 -11.41
CA TRP A 113 44.67 -12.80 -11.62
C TRP A 113 43.77 -11.76 -10.92
N LEU A 114 43.13 -12.08 -9.78
CA LEU A 114 42.57 -11.06 -8.88
C LEU A 114 43.69 -10.41 -8.03
N LYS A 115 44.65 -9.72 -8.66
CA LYS A 115 45.74 -9.08 -7.93
C LYS A 115 45.21 -7.86 -7.16
N ASN A 116 45.22 -7.96 -5.82
CA ASN A 116 45.10 -6.89 -4.82
C ASN A 116 43.72 -6.32 -4.48
N ASN A 117 42.62 -6.85 -5.04
CA ASN A 117 41.26 -6.30 -4.80
C ASN A 117 40.34 -7.20 -3.96
N PHE A 118 40.91 -8.24 -3.34
CA PHE A 118 40.17 -9.11 -2.42
C PHE A 118 41.03 -9.58 -1.25
N GLU A 119 40.37 -9.91 -0.14
CA GLU A 119 40.97 -10.52 1.04
C GLU A 119 40.08 -11.66 1.56
N ILE A 120 40.69 -12.75 2.01
CA ILE A 120 39.99 -13.85 2.68
C ILE A 120 40.49 -13.94 4.12
N GLN A 121 39.56 -13.84 5.07
CA GLN A 121 39.84 -13.90 6.51
C GLN A 121 39.00 -14.99 7.16
N LYS A 122 39.61 -15.83 8.00
CA LYS A 122 38.89 -16.86 8.76
C LYS A 122 38.07 -16.21 9.88
N SER A 123 36.85 -16.69 10.10
CA SER A 123 35.95 -16.25 11.15
C SER A 123 35.57 -17.44 12.07
N LEU A 124 34.81 -17.18 13.14
CA LEU A 124 34.38 -18.23 14.07
C LEU A 124 33.48 -19.28 13.40
N ASP A 125 32.61 -18.87 12.48
CA ASP A 125 31.60 -19.75 11.87
C ASP A 125 31.88 -20.11 10.40
N GLY A 126 33.03 -19.70 9.88
CA GLY A 126 33.44 -19.96 8.49
C GLY A 126 34.59 -19.07 8.07
N PHE A 127 34.43 -18.41 6.93
CA PHE A 127 35.36 -17.39 6.47
C PHE A 127 34.61 -16.23 5.82
N THR A 128 35.30 -15.10 5.72
CA THR A 128 34.80 -13.89 5.08
C THR A 128 35.63 -13.60 3.85
N ILE A 129 34.97 -13.18 2.77
CA ILE A 129 35.61 -12.68 1.55
C ILE A 129 35.32 -11.19 1.45
N GLN A 130 36.34 -10.37 1.55
CA GLN A 130 36.22 -8.95 1.27
C GLN A 130 36.60 -8.71 -0.18
N VAL A 131 35.75 -7.99 -0.91
CA VAL A 131 36.01 -7.53 -2.27
C VAL A 131 35.97 -6.00 -2.23
N PHE A 132 36.97 -5.34 -2.79
CA PHE A 132 37.05 -3.89 -2.72
C PHE A 132 37.63 -3.24 -3.98
N THR A 133 37.17 -2.02 -4.21
CA THR A 133 37.71 -1.05 -5.16
C THR A 133 38.18 0.19 -4.38
N LYS A 134 38.59 1.25 -5.08
CA LYS A 134 39.06 2.49 -4.42
C LYS A 134 38.01 3.09 -3.46
N ASN A 135 36.72 3.02 -3.81
CA ASN A 135 35.65 3.72 -3.11
C ASN A 135 34.53 2.80 -2.59
N GLN A 136 34.64 1.49 -2.79
CA GLN A 136 33.61 0.52 -2.38
C GLN A 136 34.25 -0.74 -1.82
N ARG A 137 33.69 -1.29 -0.75
CA ARG A 137 34.07 -2.55 -0.12
C ARG A 137 32.83 -3.33 0.25
N ILE A 138 32.78 -4.59 -0.16
CA ILE A 138 31.75 -5.55 0.23
C ILE A 138 32.41 -6.66 1.04
N SER A 139 31.87 -6.94 2.22
CA SER A 139 32.31 -8.06 3.05
C SER A 139 31.27 -9.17 2.97
N PHE A 140 31.65 -10.27 2.30
CA PHE A 140 30.82 -11.47 2.18
C PHE A 140 31.10 -12.43 3.31
N GLU A 141 30.08 -12.72 4.12
CA GLU A 141 30.10 -13.86 5.03
C GLU A 141 29.81 -15.14 4.25
N VAL A 142 30.68 -16.15 4.35
CA VAL A 142 30.51 -17.42 3.64
C VAL A 142 29.94 -18.47 4.58
N LEU A 143 28.76 -19.00 4.24
CA LEU A 143 27.99 -19.92 5.07
C LEU A 143 27.72 -21.23 4.32
N ALA A 144 27.69 -22.35 5.05
CA ALA A 144 27.33 -23.65 4.50
C ALA A 144 25.83 -23.94 4.72
N ALA A 145 25.15 -24.45 3.69
CA ALA A 145 23.74 -24.80 3.80
C ALA A 145 23.32 -26.06 3.04
N PHE A 146 22.19 -26.61 3.48
CA PHE A 146 21.45 -27.62 2.74
C PHE A 146 20.66 -26.94 1.60
N ASN A 147 20.71 -27.50 0.39
CA ASN A 147 19.91 -27.01 -0.73
C ASN A 147 18.45 -27.48 -0.62
N ALA A 148 17.64 -26.75 0.14
CA ALA A 148 16.23 -27.08 0.36
C ALA A 148 15.33 -26.93 -0.89
N LEU A 149 15.75 -26.14 -1.88
CA LEU A 149 14.92 -25.80 -3.05
C LEU A 149 15.18 -26.71 -4.25
N SER A 150 16.38 -27.29 -4.33
CA SER A 150 16.78 -28.43 -5.17
C SER A 150 16.38 -28.34 -6.66
N LEU A 151 16.14 -27.13 -7.21
CA LEU A 151 15.75 -26.74 -8.60
C LEU A 151 14.32 -26.20 -8.82
N ASN A 152 13.43 -26.18 -7.81
CA ASN A 152 12.07 -25.65 -7.99
C ASN A 152 11.97 -24.15 -7.63
N ASP A 153 11.37 -23.36 -8.54
CA ASP A 153 11.16 -21.92 -8.33
C ASP A 153 10.13 -21.60 -7.24
N ASN A 154 9.18 -22.51 -6.99
CA ASN A 154 8.19 -22.38 -5.93
C ASN A 154 8.39 -23.47 -4.87
N PRO A 155 8.63 -23.11 -3.60
CA PRO A 155 8.82 -24.10 -2.54
C PRO A 155 7.52 -24.87 -2.29
N SER A 156 7.61 -26.21 -2.27
CA SER A 156 6.46 -27.02 -1.89
C SER A 156 6.19 -26.89 -0.39
N PRO A 157 4.93 -27.04 0.06
CA PRO A 157 4.61 -27.05 1.49
C PRO A 157 5.40 -28.07 2.31
N TRP A 158 5.84 -29.17 1.67
CA TRP A 158 6.65 -30.20 2.32
C TRP A 158 7.97 -29.65 2.86
N ILE A 159 8.61 -28.71 2.17
CA ILE A 159 9.89 -28.11 2.60
C ILE A 159 9.72 -27.42 3.96
N TYR A 160 8.62 -26.66 4.13
CA TYR A 160 8.33 -25.97 5.39
C TYR A 160 7.89 -26.91 6.52
N ARG A 161 7.24 -28.03 6.20
CA ARG A 161 6.98 -29.09 7.17
C ARG A 161 8.29 -29.70 7.67
N GLU A 162 9.25 -29.94 6.78
CA GLU A 162 10.55 -30.50 7.17
C GLU A 162 11.42 -29.48 7.90
N LEU A 163 11.34 -28.19 7.55
CA LEU A 163 11.93 -27.09 8.32
C LEU A 163 11.41 -27.13 9.76
N LYS A 164 10.09 -27.19 9.95
CA LYS A 164 9.48 -27.24 11.28
C LYS A 164 9.91 -28.48 12.07
N ARG A 165 9.91 -29.65 11.45
CA ARG A 165 10.41 -30.90 12.07
C ARG A 165 11.87 -30.78 12.48
N SER A 166 12.70 -30.16 11.65
CA SER A 166 14.12 -29.97 11.94
C SER A 166 14.35 -28.99 13.09
N LEU A 167 13.57 -27.90 13.15
CA LEU A 167 13.59 -26.97 14.29
C LEU A 167 13.25 -27.70 15.59
N ASP A 168 12.18 -28.49 15.59
CA ASP A 168 11.73 -29.25 16.77
C ASP A 168 12.74 -30.32 17.19
N LYS A 169 13.35 -31.04 16.25
CA LYS A 169 14.37 -32.07 16.55
C LYS A 169 15.66 -31.50 17.13
N THR A 170 16.05 -30.31 16.69
CA THR A 170 17.34 -29.71 17.05
C THR A 170 17.25 -28.66 18.16
N ASN A 171 16.04 -28.35 18.63
CA ASN A 171 15.76 -27.18 19.48
C ASN A 171 16.37 -25.89 18.91
N ALA A 172 16.35 -25.76 17.58
CA ALA A 172 16.86 -24.59 16.89
C ALA A 172 15.92 -23.40 17.06
N SER A 173 16.49 -22.20 17.03
CA SER A 173 15.71 -20.97 17.10
C SER A 173 14.97 -20.72 15.77
N PRO A 174 13.80 -20.08 15.79
CA PRO A 174 13.14 -19.69 14.55
C PRO A 174 14.05 -18.83 13.67
N GLY A 175 14.06 -19.08 12.36
CA GLY A 175 14.96 -18.40 11.42
C GLY A 175 16.41 -18.90 11.38
N GLU A 176 16.80 -19.86 12.22
CA GLU A 176 18.19 -20.36 12.26
C GLU A 176 18.62 -21.05 10.95
N PHE A 177 17.66 -21.60 10.21
CA PHE A 177 17.91 -22.21 8.90
C PHE A 177 17.58 -21.29 7.72
N ALA A 178 17.38 -19.97 7.95
CA ALA A 178 16.97 -19.02 6.92
C ALA A 178 17.93 -18.96 5.72
N VAL A 179 19.22 -19.28 5.93
CA VAL A 179 20.24 -19.34 4.87
C VAL A 179 19.93 -20.36 3.78
N CYS A 180 19.13 -21.39 4.06
CA CYS A 180 18.67 -22.35 3.06
C CYS A 180 17.73 -21.72 2.01
N PHE A 181 17.17 -20.56 2.31
CA PHE A 181 16.20 -19.86 1.48
C PHE A 181 16.75 -18.56 0.87
N THR A 182 18.07 -18.35 0.90
CA THR A 182 18.71 -17.12 0.42
C THR A 182 18.36 -16.77 -1.03
N GLU A 183 18.23 -17.76 -1.92
CA GLU A 183 17.78 -17.52 -3.31
C GLU A 183 16.38 -16.91 -3.38
N LEU A 184 15.45 -17.35 -2.53
CA LEU A 184 14.11 -16.77 -2.46
C LEU A 184 14.15 -15.35 -1.91
N GLN A 185 15.07 -15.05 -0.98
CA GLN A 185 15.23 -13.69 -0.43
C GLN A 185 15.72 -12.75 -1.53
N GLN A 186 16.69 -13.18 -2.33
CA GLN A 186 17.16 -12.45 -3.51
C GLN A 186 16.01 -12.22 -4.51
N LYS A 187 15.31 -13.28 -4.91
CA LYS A 187 14.17 -13.20 -5.85
C LYS A 187 13.06 -12.25 -5.38
N PHE A 188 12.81 -12.17 -4.07
CA PHE A 188 11.83 -11.23 -3.50
C PHE A 188 12.17 -9.75 -3.75
N PHE A 189 13.47 -9.41 -3.87
CA PHE A 189 13.96 -8.05 -4.14
C PHE A 189 14.26 -7.77 -5.62
N ASP A 190 14.45 -8.81 -6.44
CA ASP A 190 14.83 -8.66 -7.85
C ASP A 190 13.79 -7.90 -8.67
N ASN A 191 12.50 -8.22 -8.48
CA ASN A 191 11.39 -7.60 -9.23
C ASN A 191 10.95 -6.24 -8.67
N ARG A 192 11.77 -5.59 -7.84
CA ARG A 192 11.44 -4.30 -7.19
C ARG A 192 12.03 -3.11 -7.97
N PRO A 193 11.27 -2.02 -8.15
CA PRO A 193 11.74 -0.86 -8.91
C PRO A 193 13.01 -0.24 -8.33
N GLY A 194 13.88 0.29 -9.20
CA GLY A 194 15.12 0.97 -8.77
C GLY A 194 14.85 2.07 -7.74
N LYS A 195 13.79 2.87 -7.93
CA LYS A 195 13.42 3.93 -6.99
C LYS A 195 12.98 3.41 -5.61
N LEU A 196 12.46 2.19 -5.51
CA LEU A 196 12.21 1.54 -4.22
C LEU A 196 13.52 1.16 -3.54
N LYS A 197 14.50 0.66 -4.30
CA LYS A 197 15.84 0.39 -3.78
C LYS A 197 16.50 1.67 -3.27
N ASP A 198 16.32 2.79 -3.96
CA ASP A 198 16.77 4.12 -3.54
C ASP A 198 16.18 4.53 -2.17
N LEU A 199 14.87 4.32 -1.98
CA LEU A 199 14.21 4.55 -0.69
C LEU A 199 14.78 3.63 0.40
N ILE A 200 15.00 2.35 0.09
CA ILE A 200 15.61 1.39 1.02
C ILE A 200 17.01 1.86 1.45
N LEU A 201 17.86 2.30 0.52
CA LEU A 201 19.19 2.85 0.84
C LEU A 201 19.09 4.02 1.81
N LEU A 202 18.14 4.93 1.59
CA LEU A 202 17.92 6.08 2.44
C LEU A 202 17.52 5.69 3.88
N ILE A 203 16.58 4.74 4.01
CA ILE A 203 16.13 4.23 5.32
C ILE A 203 17.25 3.45 6.02
N LYS A 204 18.05 2.67 5.29
CA LYS A 204 19.22 1.98 5.83
C LYS A 204 20.28 2.95 6.33
N HIS A 205 20.57 4.00 5.55
CA HIS A 205 21.53 5.02 5.97
C HIS A 205 21.04 5.79 7.20
N TRP A 206 19.75 6.17 7.24
CA TRP A 206 19.12 6.75 8.43
C TRP A 206 19.29 5.83 9.65
N HIS A 207 19.02 4.53 9.48
CA HIS A 207 19.17 3.54 10.53
C HIS A 207 20.62 3.41 11.02
N GLN A 208 21.61 3.47 10.13
CA GLN A 208 23.03 3.47 10.51
C GLN A 208 23.40 4.73 11.31
N GLN A 209 22.97 5.93 10.87
CA GLN A 209 23.19 7.18 11.62
C GLN A 209 22.55 7.11 13.01
N CYS A 210 21.38 6.50 13.05
CA CYS A 210 20.66 6.19 14.25
C CYS A 210 21.49 5.32 15.20
N GLN A 211 21.99 4.16 14.75
CA GLN A 211 22.80 3.25 15.57
C GLN A 211 24.08 3.89 16.09
N LYS A 212 24.73 4.77 15.33
CA LYS A 212 25.92 5.51 15.80
C LYS A 212 25.66 6.32 17.08
N LYS A 213 24.41 6.70 17.37
CA LYS A 213 24.03 7.46 18.58
C LYS A 213 23.96 6.60 19.85
N ILE A 214 23.81 5.28 19.73
CA ILE A 214 23.71 4.36 20.87
C ILE A 214 24.59 3.14 20.64
N LYS A 215 25.72 3.08 21.37
CA LYS A 215 26.70 2.00 21.24
C LYS A 215 26.32 0.72 22.00
N ASP A 216 25.40 0.81 22.96
CA ASP A 216 25.14 -0.27 23.94
C ASP A 216 23.85 -1.07 23.66
N LEU A 217 23.15 -0.80 22.55
CA LEU A 217 21.90 -1.47 22.22
C LEU A 217 22.10 -2.55 21.14
N PRO A 218 21.40 -3.70 21.21
CA PRO A 218 21.44 -4.70 20.14
C PRO A 218 21.14 -4.08 18.77
N SER A 219 21.98 -4.36 17.79
CA SER A 219 21.79 -3.89 16.42
C SER A 219 20.54 -4.55 15.83
N LEU A 220 19.50 -3.77 15.52
CA LEU A 220 18.39 -4.26 14.71
C LEU A 220 18.93 -4.60 13.31
N SER A 221 18.59 -5.78 12.79
CA SER A 221 18.97 -6.12 11.42
C SER A 221 18.37 -5.11 10.44
N PRO A 222 19.17 -4.53 9.51
CA PRO A 222 18.64 -3.61 8.51
C PRO A 222 17.55 -4.29 7.65
N TYR A 223 17.57 -5.62 7.54
CA TYR A 223 16.62 -6.40 6.78
C TYR A 223 15.15 -6.17 7.19
N ALA A 224 14.88 -5.97 8.50
CA ALA A 224 13.54 -5.65 8.98
C ALA A 224 13.01 -4.34 8.40
N LEU A 225 13.87 -3.32 8.28
CA LEU A 225 13.53 -2.03 7.70
C LEU A 225 13.46 -2.08 6.17
N GLU A 226 14.27 -2.92 5.53
CA GLU A 226 14.14 -3.20 4.09
C GLU A 226 12.73 -3.77 3.80
N LEU A 227 12.31 -4.79 4.55
CA LEU A 227 10.97 -5.39 4.43
C LEU A 227 9.85 -4.41 4.78
N LEU A 228 10.02 -3.60 5.83
CA LEU A 228 9.04 -2.56 6.17
C LEU A 228 8.88 -1.53 5.04
N THR A 229 9.98 -1.17 4.38
CA THR A 229 9.99 -0.24 3.24
C THR A 229 9.30 -0.85 2.02
N VAL A 230 9.57 -2.13 1.74
CA VAL A 230 8.85 -2.89 0.69
C VAL A 230 7.36 -2.93 1.00
N TYR A 231 6.97 -3.24 2.24
CA TYR A 231 5.57 -3.24 2.66
C TYR A 231 4.91 -1.87 2.48
N ALA A 232 5.56 -0.79 2.91
CA ALA A 232 5.05 0.57 2.74
C ALA A 232 4.76 0.90 1.26
N TRP A 233 5.71 0.58 0.37
CA TRP A 233 5.54 0.80 -1.07
C TRP A 233 4.44 -0.11 -1.66
N GLU A 234 4.38 -1.37 -1.26
CA GLU A 234 3.37 -2.32 -1.75
C GLU A 234 1.95 -1.93 -1.31
N GLN A 235 1.75 -1.42 -0.11
CA GLN A 235 0.41 -1.06 0.35
C GLN A 235 0.00 0.36 -0.07
N GLY A 236 0.98 1.25 -0.19
CA GLY A 236 0.78 2.68 -0.33
C GLY A 236 0.91 3.22 -1.76
N CYS A 237 1.83 2.66 -2.56
CA CYS A 237 2.27 3.27 -3.82
C CYS A 237 2.12 2.36 -5.04
N ARG A 238 2.88 1.25 -5.10
CA ARG A 238 3.00 0.32 -6.25
C ARG A 238 3.33 0.97 -7.61
N LYS A 239 3.96 2.14 -7.61
CA LYS A 239 4.44 2.81 -8.84
C LYS A 239 5.96 2.70 -8.92
N ASP A 240 6.48 2.62 -10.14
CA ASP A 240 7.93 2.65 -10.38
C ASP A 240 8.54 4.01 -10.03
N ASN A 241 7.77 5.07 -10.25
CA ASN A 241 8.15 6.45 -9.93
C ASN A 241 7.20 7.04 -8.87
N PHE A 242 7.77 7.60 -7.81
CA PHE A 242 7.08 8.19 -6.67
C PHE A 242 7.96 9.22 -5.95
N ASP A 243 7.40 10.02 -5.05
CA ASP A 243 8.17 10.95 -4.22
C ASP A 243 8.86 10.19 -3.07
N ILE A 244 10.20 10.28 -3.01
CA ILE A 244 11.00 9.63 -1.96
C ILE A 244 10.63 10.17 -0.58
N ALA A 245 10.31 11.45 -0.44
CA ALA A 245 9.97 12.05 0.84
C ALA A 245 8.64 11.51 1.39
N GLU A 246 7.66 11.26 0.52
CA GLU A 246 6.40 10.59 0.87
C GLU A 246 6.67 9.15 1.34
N GLY A 247 7.56 8.43 0.65
CA GLY A 247 8.01 7.09 1.05
C GLY A 247 8.70 7.09 2.43
N VAL A 248 9.60 8.04 2.69
CA VAL A 248 10.28 8.19 3.99
C VAL A 248 9.27 8.43 5.09
N ARG A 249 8.37 9.42 4.94
CA ARG A 249 7.35 9.72 5.95
C ARG A 249 6.51 8.49 6.27
N THR A 250 6.07 7.76 5.25
CA THR A 250 5.30 6.53 5.42
C THR A 250 6.04 5.50 6.28
N VAL A 251 7.31 5.25 5.99
CA VAL A 251 8.12 4.28 6.77
C VAL A 251 8.29 4.75 8.21
N LEU A 252 8.58 6.04 8.44
CA LEU A 252 8.73 6.61 9.78
C LEU A 252 7.40 6.57 10.59
N GLU A 253 6.26 6.81 9.94
CA GLU A 253 4.94 6.68 10.55
C GLU A 253 4.60 5.24 10.95
N LEU A 254 4.98 4.27 10.12
CA LEU A 254 4.86 2.85 10.45
C LEU A 254 5.73 2.48 11.66
N ILE A 255 6.98 2.98 11.72
CA ILE A 255 7.87 2.81 12.88
C ILE A 255 7.23 3.41 14.15
N LYS A 256 6.60 4.59 14.06
CA LYS A 256 5.87 5.17 15.20
C LYS A 256 4.75 4.27 15.70
N CYS A 257 4.14 3.52 14.80
CA CYS A 257 3.06 2.57 15.06
C CYS A 257 3.57 1.14 15.34
N GLN A 258 4.84 0.95 15.75
CA GLN A 258 5.46 -0.37 15.95
C GLN A 258 4.63 -1.36 16.79
N GLU A 259 3.90 -0.87 17.80
CA GLU A 259 3.04 -1.70 18.67
C GLU A 259 1.84 -2.31 17.94
N LYS A 260 1.61 -1.91 16.68
CA LYS A 260 0.53 -2.37 15.81
C LYS A 260 1.05 -3.10 14.58
N LEU A 261 2.36 -3.15 14.35
CA LEU A 261 2.94 -3.73 13.12
C LEU A 261 2.78 -5.26 13.11
N CYS A 262 2.09 -5.76 12.08
CA CYS A 262 1.91 -7.18 11.83
C CYS A 262 1.98 -7.44 10.32
N ILE A 263 3.19 -7.72 9.83
CA ILE A 263 3.51 -7.76 8.41
C ILE A 263 3.98 -9.17 8.05
N TYR A 264 3.48 -9.69 6.94
CA TYR A 264 3.87 -10.97 6.35
C TYR A 264 3.50 -10.98 4.86
N TRP A 265 4.05 -11.94 4.13
CA TRP A 265 3.73 -12.18 2.73
C TRP A 265 3.26 -13.62 2.55
N MET A 266 2.49 -13.88 1.50
CA MET A 266 2.06 -15.23 1.12
C MET A 266 2.63 -15.63 -0.25
N VAL A 267 3.87 -15.20 -0.53
CA VAL A 267 4.53 -15.43 -1.82
C VAL A 267 5.11 -16.83 -1.92
N ASN A 268 5.70 -17.34 -0.84
CA ASN A 268 6.35 -18.66 -0.80
C ASN A 268 5.61 -19.66 0.09
N TYR A 269 4.76 -19.18 1.00
CA TYR A 269 3.98 -20.00 1.93
C TYR A 269 2.57 -19.41 2.11
N ASN A 270 1.59 -20.21 2.54
CA ASN A 270 0.21 -19.75 2.73
C ASN A 270 -0.51 -20.54 3.85
N PHE A 271 -1.80 -20.28 4.06
CA PHE A 271 -2.61 -20.92 5.11
C PHE A 271 -3.30 -22.23 4.67
N GLU A 272 -3.08 -22.71 3.45
CA GLU A 272 -3.74 -23.92 2.92
C GLU A 272 -3.24 -25.16 3.67
N ASP A 273 -1.92 -25.27 3.80
CA ASP A 273 -1.27 -26.32 4.58
C ASP A 273 -1.50 -26.14 6.08
N GLU A 274 -1.90 -27.21 6.77
CA GLU A 274 -2.19 -27.14 8.21
C GLU A 274 -0.98 -26.83 9.07
N THR A 275 0.19 -27.39 8.76
CA THR A 275 1.41 -27.16 9.56
C THR A 275 1.86 -25.71 9.41
N ILE A 276 1.89 -25.22 8.17
CA ILE A 276 2.27 -23.84 7.86
C ILE A 276 1.25 -22.87 8.46
N ARG A 277 -0.05 -23.14 8.32
CA ARG A 277 -1.13 -22.35 8.94
C ARG A 277 -0.91 -22.21 10.44
N ASN A 278 -0.60 -23.30 11.15
CA ASN A 278 -0.38 -23.25 12.60
C ASN A 278 0.86 -22.42 12.96
N ILE A 279 1.94 -22.50 12.19
CA ILE A 279 3.13 -21.65 12.35
C ILE A 279 2.76 -20.18 12.17
N LEU A 280 2.09 -19.84 11.07
CA LEU A 280 1.70 -18.46 10.76
C LEU A 280 0.76 -17.90 11.83
N LEU A 281 -0.27 -18.65 12.23
CA LEU A 281 -1.20 -18.20 13.27
C LEU A 281 -0.49 -17.94 14.59
N HIS A 282 0.46 -18.80 14.98
CA HIS A 282 1.27 -18.60 16.18
C HIS A 282 2.09 -17.30 16.08
N GLN A 283 2.82 -17.12 14.97
CA GLN A 283 3.63 -15.92 14.74
C GLN A 283 2.80 -14.64 14.70
N LEU A 284 1.64 -14.66 14.05
CA LEU A 284 0.75 -13.51 13.93
C LEU A 284 0.09 -13.16 15.26
N GLN A 285 0.08 -14.06 16.25
CA GLN A 285 -0.37 -13.79 17.61
C GLN A 285 0.74 -13.29 18.54
N SER A 286 2.01 -13.33 18.10
CA SER A 286 3.17 -12.86 18.87
C SER A 286 3.10 -11.37 19.22
N ALA A 287 3.86 -10.99 20.25
CA ALA A 287 4.02 -9.61 20.65
C ALA A 287 4.52 -8.75 19.47
N ARG A 288 3.90 -7.58 19.30
CA ARG A 288 4.24 -6.63 18.23
C ARG A 288 5.57 -5.93 18.54
N PRO A 289 6.37 -5.56 17.52
CA PRO A 289 6.10 -5.71 16.09
C PRO A 289 6.33 -7.14 15.59
N VAL A 290 5.58 -7.55 14.56
CA VAL A 290 5.80 -8.79 13.81
C VAL A 290 6.06 -8.42 12.36
N ILE A 291 7.22 -8.84 11.84
CA ILE A 291 7.60 -8.73 10.44
C ILE A 291 8.15 -10.10 10.05
N LEU A 292 7.32 -10.93 9.44
CA LEU A 292 7.73 -12.27 9.00
C LEU A 292 8.52 -12.21 7.71
N ASP A 293 9.63 -12.95 7.68
CA ASP A 293 10.43 -13.14 6.49
C ASP A 293 9.56 -13.73 5.37
N PRO A 294 9.50 -13.12 4.17
CA PRO A 294 8.72 -13.64 3.05
C PRO A 294 9.12 -15.05 2.59
N VAL A 295 10.27 -15.59 3.04
CA VAL A 295 10.76 -16.90 2.61
C VAL A 295 10.79 -17.95 3.72
N ASP A 296 10.80 -17.53 4.99
CA ASP A 296 10.81 -18.41 6.17
C ASP A 296 9.65 -18.05 7.10
N PRO A 297 8.57 -18.85 7.16
CA PRO A 297 7.38 -18.55 7.96
C PRO A 297 7.65 -18.62 9.47
N THR A 298 8.80 -19.13 9.90
CA THR A 298 9.20 -19.21 11.31
C THR A 298 9.95 -17.96 11.76
N ASN A 299 10.56 -17.22 10.82
CA ASN A 299 11.48 -16.14 11.11
C ASN A 299 10.77 -14.78 11.24
N ASN A 300 10.53 -14.33 12.48
CA ASN A 300 10.14 -12.94 12.73
C ASN A 300 11.39 -12.07 12.80
N VAL A 301 11.65 -11.31 11.73
CA VAL A 301 12.86 -10.49 11.59
C VAL A 301 12.80 -9.18 12.36
N SER A 302 11.69 -8.89 13.04
CA SER A 302 11.50 -7.63 13.75
C SER A 302 12.52 -7.41 14.87
N GLY A 303 13.13 -8.45 15.44
CA GLY A 303 14.10 -8.30 16.53
C GLY A 303 13.50 -7.69 17.81
N ASP A 304 14.35 -7.04 18.61
CA ASP A 304 14.05 -6.61 19.98
C ASP A 304 13.14 -5.37 20.07
N LYS A 305 12.16 -5.41 20.98
CA LYS A 305 11.19 -4.33 21.26
C LYS A 305 11.85 -3.02 21.72
N ILE A 306 12.95 -3.08 22.46
CA ILE A 306 13.68 -1.89 22.96
C ILE A 306 14.24 -1.10 21.77
N CYS A 307 14.77 -1.79 20.76
CA CYS A 307 15.27 -1.15 19.53
C CYS A 307 14.15 -0.39 18.81
N TRP A 308 12.94 -0.96 18.73
CA TRP A 308 11.78 -0.27 18.13
C TRP A 308 11.28 0.93 18.93
N GLN A 309 11.29 0.86 20.27
CA GLN A 309 10.94 2.02 21.10
C GLN A 309 11.88 3.19 20.87
N TRP A 310 13.16 2.90 20.65
CA TRP A 310 14.16 3.90 20.34
C TRP A 310 14.00 4.44 18.91
N LEU A 311 13.85 3.56 17.91
CA LEU A 311 13.58 3.96 16.53
C LEU A 311 12.31 4.82 16.42
N LYS A 312 11.28 4.55 17.23
CA LYS A 312 10.08 5.38 17.33
C LYS A 312 10.40 6.82 17.76
N LYS A 313 11.35 7.03 18.68
CA LYS A 313 11.78 8.37 19.10
C LYS A 313 12.53 9.08 17.98
N GLU A 314 13.49 8.41 17.33
CA GLU A 314 14.23 9.01 16.21
C GLU A 314 13.33 9.30 15.00
N ALA A 315 12.38 8.41 14.71
CA ALA A 315 11.40 8.61 13.66
C ALA A 315 10.51 9.83 13.94
N GLN A 316 10.08 10.01 15.19
CA GLN A 316 9.35 11.21 15.61
C GLN A 316 10.20 12.47 15.41
N THR A 317 11.47 12.46 15.82
CA THR A 317 12.39 13.60 15.68
C THR A 317 12.56 13.99 14.21
N TRP A 318 12.75 13.02 13.31
CA TRP A 318 12.92 13.31 11.89
C TRP A 318 11.60 13.77 11.23
N LEU A 319 10.46 13.17 11.59
CA LEU A 319 9.15 13.61 11.12
C LEU A 319 8.83 15.06 11.48
N THR A 320 9.28 15.53 12.65
CA THR A 320 9.09 16.93 13.09
C THR A 320 10.20 17.88 12.63
N SER A 321 11.20 17.39 11.89
CA SER A 321 12.28 18.27 11.45
C SER A 321 11.81 19.16 10.30
N PRO A 322 12.17 20.45 10.27
CA PRO A 322 11.70 21.36 9.21
C PRO A 322 12.18 20.96 7.80
N ASN A 323 13.24 20.14 7.71
CA ASN A 323 13.76 19.65 6.43
C ASN A 323 12.89 18.55 5.82
N LEU A 324 12.24 17.74 6.67
CA LEU A 324 11.24 16.79 6.21
C LEU A 324 9.85 17.41 6.25
N ASP A 325 9.56 18.31 7.17
CA ASP A 325 8.27 18.99 7.37
C ASP A 325 8.30 20.41 6.76
N ASN A 326 8.63 20.51 5.46
CA ASN A 326 8.65 21.77 4.70
C ASN A 326 7.38 22.62 4.90
N GLU A 327 7.41 23.90 4.51
CA GLU A 327 6.26 24.85 4.62
C GLU A 327 4.90 24.33 4.08
N LEU A 328 4.92 23.30 3.23
CA LEU A 328 3.75 22.53 2.83
C LEU A 328 4.06 21.03 3.04
N PRO A 329 3.53 20.37 4.09
CA PRO A 329 3.86 18.98 4.44
C PRO A 329 3.53 18.04 3.28
N ALA A 330 4.52 17.34 2.71
CA ALA A 330 4.22 16.33 1.69
C ALA A 330 3.49 15.15 2.35
N PRO A 331 2.47 14.57 1.68
CA PRO A 331 1.67 13.51 2.27
C PRO A 331 2.51 12.26 2.58
N SER A 332 1.98 11.38 3.41
CA SER A 332 2.43 9.98 3.50
C SER A 332 1.47 9.09 2.73
N TRP A 333 1.95 7.92 2.31
CA TRP A 333 1.06 6.93 1.72
C TRP A 333 0.09 6.38 2.75
N ASN A 334 -1.12 6.10 2.28
CA ASN A 334 -2.13 5.41 3.08
C ASN A 334 -1.79 3.93 3.27
N VAL A 335 -1.00 3.63 4.30
CA VAL A 335 -0.57 2.28 4.68
C VAL A 335 -1.04 1.95 6.09
N LEU A 336 -1.71 0.80 6.25
CA LEU A 336 -2.05 0.29 7.58
C LEU A 336 -0.91 -0.54 8.16
N PRO A 337 -0.64 -0.45 9.47
CA PRO A 337 0.42 -1.22 10.12
C PRO A 337 0.09 -2.72 10.24
N ALA A 338 -1.19 -3.09 10.10
CA ALA A 338 -1.65 -4.48 10.09
C ALA A 338 -2.67 -4.69 8.96
N PRO A 339 -2.57 -5.79 8.18
CA PRO A 339 -3.59 -6.17 7.21
C PRO A 339 -4.93 -6.50 7.85
N LEU A 340 -6.03 -6.24 7.15
CA LEU A 340 -7.37 -6.62 7.60
C LEU A 340 -7.49 -8.14 7.82
N PHE A 341 -6.93 -8.93 6.91
CA PHE A 341 -7.05 -10.40 6.92
C PHE A 341 -6.54 -11.07 8.20
N THR A 342 -5.57 -10.48 8.91
CA THR A 342 -5.01 -11.04 10.15
C THR A 342 -5.68 -10.52 11.41
N THR A 343 -6.64 -9.62 11.26
CA THR A 343 -7.39 -9.08 12.39
C THR A 343 -8.41 -10.12 12.84
N PRO A 344 -8.33 -10.64 14.07
CA PRO A 344 -9.35 -11.52 14.62
C PRO A 344 -10.73 -10.87 14.57
N GLY A 345 -11.79 -11.64 14.31
CA GLY A 345 -13.15 -11.13 14.17
C GLY A 345 -13.59 -10.21 15.31
N HIS A 346 -13.33 -10.62 16.56
CA HIS A 346 -13.66 -9.85 17.77
C HIS A 346 -12.86 -8.53 17.92
N LEU A 347 -11.83 -8.30 17.11
CA LEU A 347 -11.04 -7.06 17.08
C LEU A 347 -11.40 -6.15 15.90
N LEU A 348 -12.38 -6.52 15.06
CA LEU A 348 -12.75 -5.70 13.90
C LEU A 348 -13.29 -4.33 14.29
N ASP A 349 -14.07 -4.21 15.38
CA ASP A 349 -14.52 -2.90 15.89
C ASP A 349 -13.33 -2.01 16.31
N LYS A 350 -12.34 -2.61 16.99
CA LYS A 350 -11.11 -1.92 17.37
C LYS A 350 -10.31 -1.51 16.13
N PHE A 351 -10.19 -2.40 15.15
CA PHE A 351 -9.51 -2.12 13.88
C PHE A 351 -10.16 -0.96 13.14
N ILE A 352 -11.50 -0.95 13.02
CA ILE A 352 -12.23 0.15 12.38
C ILE A 352 -11.95 1.47 13.11
N LYS A 353 -12.07 1.48 14.44
CA LYS A 353 -11.84 2.68 15.25
C LYS A 353 -10.42 3.22 15.13
N GLU A 354 -9.41 2.35 15.13
CA GLU A 354 -8.01 2.78 15.13
C GLU A 354 -7.49 3.16 13.74
N PHE A 355 -7.93 2.46 12.70
CA PHE A 355 -7.33 2.52 11.37
C PHE A 355 -8.24 3.08 10.28
N LEU A 356 -9.56 2.88 10.38
CA LEU A 356 -10.49 3.23 9.31
C LEU A 356 -11.33 4.45 9.62
N GLN A 357 -11.62 4.75 10.88
CA GLN A 357 -12.40 5.94 11.25
C GLN A 357 -11.55 7.21 11.16
N PRO A 358 -12.04 8.26 10.45
CA PRO A 358 -11.48 9.60 10.53
C PRO A 358 -11.45 10.11 11.97
N ASN A 359 -10.35 10.75 12.35
CA ASN A 359 -10.28 11.45 13.63
C ASN A 359 -10.86 12.87 13.50
N LYS A 360 -11.09 13.54 14.64
CA LYS A 360 -11.70 14.88 14.69
C LYS A 360 -10.88 15.91 13.91
N CYS A 361 -9.56 15.92 14.10
CA CYS A 361 -8.65 16.86 13.44
C CYS A 361 -8.71 16.75 11.90
N PHE A 362 -8.71 15.52 11.38
CA PHE A 362 -8.85 15.26 9.95
C PHE A 362 -10.21 15.75 9.40
N LEU A 363 -11.29 15.52 10.14
CA LEU A 363 -12.62 16.00 9.74
C LEU A 363 -12.70 17.53 9.73
N GLU A 364 -12.08 18.20 10.70
CA GLU A 364 -11.97 19.67 10.75
C GLU A 364 -11.15 20.20 9.56
N GLN A 365 -10.07 19.53 9.18
CA GLN A 365 -9.26 19.90 8.00
C GLN A 365 -10.03 19.74 6.69
N ILE A 366 -10.74 18.63 6.50
CA ILE A 366 -11.61 18.47 5.33
C ILE A 366 -12.69 19.55 5.33
N ASP A 367 -13.29 19.87 6.47
CA ASP A 367 -14.31 20.93 6.55
C ASP A 367 -13.74 22.27 6.11
N SER A 368 -12.54 22.63 6.61
CA SER A 368 -11.79 23.83 6.22
C SER A 368 -11.51 23.86 4.72
N ALA A 369 -10.94 22.78 4.16
CA ALA A 369 -10.66 22.66 2.74
C ALA A 369 -11.93 22.82 1.89
N VAL A 370 -13.02 22.16 2.28
CA VAL A 370 -14.31 22.28 1.59
C VAL A 370 -14.87 23.69 1.69
N ASN A 371 -14.68 24.38 2.81
CA ASN A 371 -15.13 25.75 2.98
C ASN A 371 -14.35 26.71 2.06
N ILE A 372 -13.03 26.53 1.90
CA ILE A 372 -12.22 27.29 0.93
C ILE A 372 -12.80 27.17 -0.48
N ILE A 373 -13.00 25.93 -0.96
CA ILE A 373 -13.52 25.69 -2.31
C ILE A 373 -14.97 26.17 -2.45
N ARG A 374 -15.80 26.02 -1.41
CA ARG A 374 -17.18 26.51 -1.42
C ARG A 374 -17.23 28.04 -1.53
N THR A 375 -16.39 28.75 -0.77
CA THR A 375 -16.26 30.20 -0.83
C THR A 375 -15.78 30.65 -2.19
N PHE A 376 -14.76 30.00 -2.74
CA PHE A 376 -14.32 30.23 -4.13
C PHE A 376 -15.48 30.09 -5.13
N LEU A 377 -16.19 28.96 -5.09
CA LEU A 377 -17.29 28.68 -6.04
C LEU A 377 -18.40 29.73 -5.94
N LYS A 378 -18.76 30.16 -4.72
CA LYS A 378 -19.83 31.13 -4.49
C LYS A 378 -19.45 32.57 -4.84
N GLU A 379 -18.23 32.98 -4.49
CA GLU A 379 -17.86 34.39 -4.48
C GLU A 379 -16.93 34.79 -5.62
N ASN A 380 -16.21 33.84 -6.22
CA ASN A 380 -15.14 34.11 -7.19
C ASN A 380 -15.42 33.48 -8.55
N CYS A 381 -15.88 32.22 -8.57
CA CYS A 381 -15.95 31.41 -9.78
C CYS A 381 -16.91 31.94 -10.85
N PHE A 382 -17.99 32.63 -10.48
CA PHE A 382 -19.02 33.08 -11.43
C PHE A 382 -19.31 34.59 -11.30
N ARG A 383 -18.33 35.40 -10.86
CA ARG A 383 -18.50 36.85 -10.61
C ARG A 383 -19.09 37.63 -11.79
N GLN A 384 -18.77 37.21 -13.01
CA GLN A 384 -19.20 37.87 -14.25
C GLN A 384 -20.54 37.32 -14.78
N SER A 385 -21.17 36.39 -14.05
CA SER A 385 -22.40 35.70 -14.45
C SER A 385 -23.52 35.96 -13.46
N THR A 386 -24.77 36.07 -13.94
CA THR A 386 -25.97 36.10 -13.09
C THR A 386 -26.39 34.71 -12.61
N ALA A 387 -25.54 33.70 -12.82
CA ALA A 387 -25.81 32.32 -12.45
C ALA A 387 -25.97 32.14 -10.94
N LYS A 388 -27.09 31.53 -10.55
CA LYS A 388 -27.30 31.03 -9.20
C LYS A 388 -26.76 29.61 -9.10
N ILE A 389 -25.92 29.36 -8.10
CA ILE A 389 -25.39 28.03 -7.83
C ILE A 389 -25.84 27.52 -6.45
N GLN A 390 -26.13 26.23 -6.36
CA GLN A 390 -26.31 25.52 -5.11
C GLN A 390 -25.23 24.44 -5.01
N ILE A 391 -24.52 24.40 -3.88
CA ILE A 391 -23.41 23.47 -3.68
C ILE A 391 -23.80 22.47 -2.59
N VAL A 392 -23.71 21.18 -2.91
CA VAL A 392 -24.00 20.09 -1.98
C VAL A 392 -22.74 19.24 -1.79
N ARG A 393 -22.41 18.95 -0.54
CA ARG A 393 -21.39 17.94 -0.22
C ARG A 393 -21.94 16.56 -0.55
N GLY A 394 -21.23 15.85 -1.43
CA GLY A 394 -21.46 14.47 -1.80
C GLY A 394 -20.45 13.52 -1.15
N GLY A 395 -20.36 12.32 -1.71
CA GLY A 395 -19.31 11.38 -1.36
C GLY A 395 -19.40 10.78 0.04
N SER A 396 -18.31 10.09 0.41
CA SER A 396 -18.21 9.32 1.65
C SER A 396 -18.28 10.20 2.91
N THR A 397 -17.69 11.39 2.85
CA THR A 397 -17.68 12.35 3.97
C THR A 397 -19.08 12.83 4.30
N ALA A 398 -19.88 13.20 3.29
CA ALA A 398 -21.25 13.65 3.50
C ALA A 398 -22.19 12.54 3.98
N LYS A 399 -21.93 11.29 3.55
CA LYS A 399 -22.64 10.08 4.00
C LYS A 399 -22.26 9.65 5.42
N GLY A 400 -21.11 10.10 5.94
CA GLY A 400 -20.57 9.66 7.22
C GLY A 400 -19.92 8.28 7.16
N THR A 401 -19.39 7.87 6.00
CA THR A 401 -18.69 6.60 5.74
C THR A 401 -17.29 6.82 5.14
N ALA A 402 -16.72 8.00 5.36
CA ALA A 402 -15.33 8.31 4.98
C ALA A 402 -14.35 7.41 5.74
N LEU A 403 -13.27 7.04 5.05
CA LEU A 403 -12.12 6.36 5.64
C LEU A 403 -11.15 7.41 6.19
N LYS A 404 -10.36 7.02 7.20
CA LYS A 404 -9.36 7.84 7.89
C LYS A 404 -8.35 8.46 6.94
N THR A 405 -8.06 7.75 5.86
CA THR A 405 -7.01 8.05 4.89
C THR A 405 -7.61 7.85 3.50
N GLY A 406 -7.66 8.92 2.72
CA GLY A 406 -8.46 9.01 1.50
C GLY A 406 -9.34 10.25 1.55
N SER A 407 -8.67 11.40 1.49
CA SER A 407 -9.27 12.73 1.52
C SER A 407 -9.92 13.02 0.16
N ASP A 408 -11.05 12.38 -0.14
CA ASP A 408 -11.85 12.68 -1.34
C ASP A 408 -13.08 13.49 -0.91
N ALA A 409 -13.15 14.75 -1.33
CA ALA A 409 -14.25 15.66 -1.07
C ALA A 409 -15.04 15.92 -2.36
N ASP A 410 -16.19 15.25 -2.46
CA ASP A 410 -17.08 15.43 -3.62
C ASP A 410 -17.99 16.64 -3.41
N LEU A 411 -17.97 17.58 -4.35
CA LEU A 411 -18.83 18.75 -4.37
C LEU A 411 -19.72 18.74 -5.62
N VAL A 412 -21.02 18.58 -5.40
CA VAL A 412 -22.00 18.68 -6.48
C VAL A 412 -22.44 20.12 -6.62
N VAL A 413 -22.25 20.67 -7.83
CA VAL A 413 -22.58 22.06 -8.16
C VAL A 413 -23.81 22.07 -9.04
N PHE A 414 -24.95 22.46 -8.46
CA PHE A 414 -26.18 22.70 -9.19
C PHE A 414 -26.16 24.11 -9.77
N HIS A 415 -25.81 24.20 -11.05
CA HIS A 415 -25.76 25.46 -11.78
C HIS A 415 -27.09 25.70 -12.49
N ASN A 416 -27.67 26.90 -12.35
CA ASN A 416 -29.00 27.20 -12.86
C ASN A 416 -29.13 27.14 -14.39
N SER A 417 -28.04 27.14 -15.17
CA SER A 417 -28.10 26.93 -16.63
C SER A 417 -28.45 25.49 -17.01
N LEU A 418 -28.19 24.51 -16.14
CA LEU A 418 -28.58 23.12 -16.37
C LEU A 418 -30.05 22.96 -15.98
N LYS A 419 -30.95 22.91 -16.97
CA LYS A 419 -32.41 22.87 -16.79
C LYS A 419 -33.03 21.48 -16.93
N SER A 420 -32.28 20.54 -17.50
CA SER A 420 -32.74 19.16 -17.75
C SER A 420 -31.57 18.18 -17.79
N TYR A 421 -31.87 16.88 -17.73
CA TYR A 421 -30.89 15.82 -17.96
C TYR A 421 -30.16 15.99 -19.30
N THR A 422 -30.88 16.37 -20.36
CA THR A 422 -30.30 16.64 -21.69
C THR A 422 -29.33 17.83 -21.66
N SER A 423 -29.67 18.93 -20.98
CA SER A 423 -28.75 20.06 -20.83
C SER A 423 -27.50 19.68 -20.03
N GLN A 424 -27.63 18.86 -18.97
CA GLN A 424 -26.46 18.36 -18.24
C GLN A 424 -25.55 17.54 -19.15
N LYS A 425 -26.11 16.63 -19.95
CA LYS A 425 -25.34 15.83 -20.90
C LYS A 425 -24.54 16.71 -21.87
N ASN A 426 -25.19 17.72 -22.42
CA ASN A 426 -24.63 18.52 -23.52
C ASN A 426 -23.75 19.68 -23.04
N GLU A 427 -24.02 20.27 -21.87
CA GLU A 427 -23.46 21.56 -21.48
C GLU A 427 -22.58 21.53 -20.22
N ARG A 428 -22.64 20.47 -19.39
CA ARG A 428 -21.88 20.44 -18.12
C ARG A 428 -20.38 20.64 -18.32
N HIS A 429 -19.83 20.19 -19.45
CA HIS A 429 -18.40 20.32 -19.74
C HIS A 429 -17.96 21.79 -19.85
N LYS A 430 -18.86 22.69 -20.27
CA LYS A 430 -18.60 24.13 -20.32
C LYS A 430 -18.45 24.69 -18.90
N ILE A 431 -19.31 24.25 -17.98
CA ILE A 431 -19.25 24.64 -16.56
C ILE A 431 -17.98 24.08 -15.92
N VAL A 432 -17.62 22.83 -16.19
CA VAL A 432 -16.37 22.23 -15.70
C VAL A 432 -15.16 23.04 -16.17
N LYS A 433 -15.15 23.44 -17.45
CA LYS A 433 -14.08 24.25 -18.03
C LYS A 433 -14.00 25.65 -17.39
N GLU A 434 -15.14 26.31 -17.21
CA GLU A 434 -15.22 27.60 -16.52
C GLU A 434 -14.65 27.49 -15.09
N ILE A 435 -15.12 26.51 -14.31
CA ILE A 435 -14.63 26.28 -12.95
C ILE A 435 -13.12 26.08 -12.96
N HIS A 436 -12.59 25.28 -13.88
CA HIS A 436 -11.15 25.02 -14.01
C HIS A 436 -10.35 26.30 -14.30
N GLU A 437 -10.79 27.11 -15.28
CA GLU A 437 -10.10 28.34 -15.69
C GLU A 437 -10.11 29.39 -14.57
N GLN A 438 -11.26 29.59 -13.92
CA GLN A 438 -11.41 30.52 -12.81
C GLN A 438 -10.65 30.08 -11.57
N LEU A 439 -10.63 28.78 -11.29
CA LEU A 439 -9.81 28.21 -10.23
C LEU A 439 -8.34 28.49 -10.46
N LYS A 440 -7.85 28.20 -11.67
CA LYS A 440 -6.46 28.43 -12.05
C LYS A 440 -6.08 29.91 -11.99
N ALA A 441 -6.99 30.83 -12.32
CA ALA A 441 -6.78 32.26 -12.16
C ALA A 441 -6.70 32.66 -10.68
N PHE A 442 -7.69 32.27 -9.88
CA PHE A 442 -7.74 32.53 -8.44
C PHE A 442 -6.50 32.03 -7.69
N TRP A 443 -5.97 30.88 -8.09
CA TRP A 443 -4.80 30.30 -7.44
C TRP A 443 -3.47 30.91 -7.83
N ARG A 444 -3.32 31.46 -9.05
CA ARG A 444 -2.12 32.24 -9.42
C ARG A 444 -1.93 33.46 -8.51
N GLU A 445 -3.01 33.99 -7.95
CA GLU A 445 -2.98 35.11 -7.00
C GLU A 445 -2.66 34.67 -5.56
N LYS A 446 -2.66 33.36 -5.27
CA LYS A 446 -2.56 32.76 -3.92
C LYS A 446 -1.48 31.68 -3.79
N GLU A 447 -0.53 31.66 -4.72
CA GLU A 447 0.49 30.61 -4.86
C GLU A 447 1.40 30.46 -3.63
N GLU A 448 1.59 31.52 -2.83
CA GLU A 448 2.39 31.49 -1.60
C GLU A 448 1.70 30.79 -0.40
N GLU A 449 0.38 30.57 -0.47
CA GLU A 449 -0.45 30.03 0.64
C GLU A 449 -1.04 28.64 0.35
N LEU A 450 -1.23 28.29 -0.93
CA LEU A 450 -2.00 27.12 -1.39
C LEU A 450 -1.35 26.44 -2.59
N GLU A 451 -1.24 25.11 -2.56
CA GLU A 451 -0.71 24.29 -3.66
C GLU A 451 -1.85 23.50 -4.36
N VAL A 452 -2.07 23.92 -5.62
CA VAL A 452 -2.93 23.42 -6.72
C VAL A 452 -2.41 22.26 -7.58
N SER A 453 -2.82 21.00 -7.44
CA SER A 453 -2.51 19.98 -8.48
C SER A 453 -3.75 19.43 -9.17
N PHE A 454 -3.86 19.62 -10.48
CA PHE A 454 -5.00 19.16 -11.28
C PHE A 454 -4.72 17.78 -11.89
N GLU A 455 -5.72 16.90 -11.87
CA GLU A 455 -5.66 15.67 -12.64
C GLU A 455 -5.95 15.94 -14.14
N PRO A 456 -5.25 15.25 -15.06
CA PRO A 456 -5.53 15.39 -16.48
C PRO A 456 -6.96 14.90 -16.79
N PRO A 457 -7.71 15.61 -17.65
CA PRO A 457 -9.08 15.23 -17.97
C PRO A 457 -9.10 13.87 -18.67
N LYS A 458 -9.87 12.93 -18.12
CA LYS A 458 -10.01 11.57 -18.69
C LYS A 458 -10.77 11.54 -20.02
N TRP A 459 -11.48 12.62 -20.38
CA TRP A 459 -12.39 12.69 -21.52
C TRP A 459 -12.27 14.05 -22.22
N LYS A 460 -12.48 14.09 -23.55
CA LYS A 460 -12.54 15.35 -24.33
C LYS A 460 -13.61 16.32 -23.82
N ALA A 461 -14.72 15.80 -23.31
CA ALA A 461 -15.76 16.56 -22.61
C ALA A 461 -15.78 16.16 -21.13
N PRO A 462 -15.04 16.88 -20.26
CA PRO A 462 -14.90 16.50 -18.86
C PRO A 462 -16.23 16.61 -18.13
N ARG A 463 -16.52 15.60 -17.31
CA ARG A 463 -17.76 15.47 -16.53
C ARG A 463 -17.59 15.88 -15.07
N VAL A 464 -16.33 15.84 -14.63
CA VAL A 464 -15.85 16.10 -13.28
C VAL A 464 -14.57 16.92 -13.42
N LEU A 465 -14.37 17.83 -12.48
CA LEU A 465 -13.08 18.47 -12.26
C LEU A 465 -12.43 17.84 -11.03
N SER A 466 -11.32 17.15 -11.24
CA SER A 466 -10.56 16.45 -10.19
C SER A 466 -9.25 17.19 -9.92
N PHE A 467 -8.98 17.53 -8.66
CA PHE A 467 -7.75 18.22 -8.25
C PHE A 467 -7.43 17.94 -6.78
N SER A 468 -6.18 18.10 -6.37
CA SER A 468 -5.77 18.07 -4.96
C SER A 468 -5.41 19.46 -4.45
N LEU A 469 -5.95 19.84 -3.30
CA LEU A 469 -5.67 21.07 -2.59
C LEU A 469 -4.74 20.80 -1.40
N LYS A 470 -3.71 21.62 -1.26
CA LYS A 470 -2.82 21.64 -0.10
C LYS A 470 -2.62 23.09 0.36
N SER A 471 -2.39 23.29 1.65
CA SER A 471 -2.31 24.63 2.27
C SER A 471 -1.41 24.59 3.49
N LYS A 472 -0.86 25.74 3.91
CA LYS A 472 -0.21 25.90 5.21
C LYS A 472 -1.12 25.54 6.40
N VAL A 473 -2.45 25.61 6.23
CA VAL A 473 -3.44 25.29 7.27
C VAL A 473 -3.90 23.82 7.21
N LEU A 474 -3.55 23.08 6.15
CA LEU A 474 -3.93 21.68 5.97
C LEU A 474 -2.70 20.79 6.21
N ASN A 475 -2.79 19.85 7.16
CA ASN A 475 -1.68 18.94 7.44
C ASN A 475 -1.43 17.94 6.30
N GLU A 476 -2.44 17.69 5.47
CA GLU A 476 -2.38 16.75 4.35
C GLU A 476 -3.09 17.36 3.12
N SER A 477 -2.78 16.85 1.92
CA SER A 477 -3.52 17.23 0.72
C SER A 477 -4.92 16.61 0.70
N VAL A 478 -5.91 17.39 0.25
CA VAL A 478 -7.30 16.95 0.08
C VAL A 478 -7.63 16.90 -1.40
N SER A 479 -7.99 15.73 -1.91
CA SER A 479 -8.48 15.54 -3.27
C SER A 479 -9.96 15.95 -3.35
N PHE A 480 -10.32 16.62 -4.43
CA PHE A 480 -11.65 17.14 -4.69
C PHE A 480 -12.15 16.64 -6.04
N ASP A 481 -13.43 16.24 -6.05
CA ASP A 481 -14.19 16.02 -7.28
C ASP A 481 -15.34 17.03 -7.32
N VAL A 482 -15.28 17.98 -8.25
CA VAL A 482 -16.34 18.96 -8.48
C VAL A 482 -17.21 18.50 -9.66
N LEU A 483 -18.49 18.29 -9.38
CA LEU A 483 -19.44 17.60 -10.25
C LEU A 483 -20.64 18.51 -10.58
N PRO A 484 -20.60 19.26 -11.69
CA PRO A 484 -21.77 20.01 -12.14
C PRO A 484 -22.94 19.09 -12.50
N ALA A 485 -24.12 19.40 -11.97
CA ALA A 485 -25.32 18.59 -12.17
C ALA A 485 -26.58 19.44 -12.32
N PHE A 486 -27.60 18.87 -12.97
CA PHE A 486 -28.96 19.37 -13.01
C PHE A 486 -29.62 19.11 -11.66
N ASN A 487 -30.26 20.14 -11.08
CA ASN A 487 -31.01 19.99 -9.83
C ASN A 487 -32.38 19.36 -10.10
N ALA A 488 -32.38 18.04 -10.33
CA ALA A 488 -33.59 17.27 -10.61
C ALA A 488 -34.59 17.26 -9.44
N LEU A 489 -34.12 17.47 -8.21
CA LEU A 489 -34.93 17.40 -6.99
C LEU A 489 -35.54 18.75 -6.59
N GLY A 490 -35.08 19.85 -7.20
CA GLY A 490 -35.53 21.20 -6.83
C GLY A 490 -35.35 21.50 -5.33
N GLN A 491 -36.39 22.04 -4.70
CA GLN A 491 -36.43 22.34 -3.27
C GLN A 491 -37.19 21.23 -2.54
N LEU A 492 -36.53 20.08 -2.36
CA LEU A 492 -37.12 18.92 -1.70
C LEU A 492 -37.15 19.12 -0.16
N SER A 493 -38.35 19.01 0.43
CA SER A 493 -38.54 19.02 1.89
C SER A 493 -37.95 17.74 2.51
N SER A 494 -37.35 17.85 3.70
CA SER A 494 -36.77 16.70 4.40
C SER A 494 -37.83 15.62 4.64
N GLY A 495 -37.61 14.41 4.09
CA GLY A 495 -38.51 13.26 4.25
C GLY A 495 -39.59 13.09 3.17
N SER A 496 -39.66 14.00 2.19
CA SER A 496 -40.57 13.86 1.04
C SER A 496 -39.95 13.02 -0.08
N THR A 497 -40.77 12.15 -0.70
CA THR A 497 -40.39 11.44 -1.92
C THR A 497 -40.32 12.41 -3.09
N PRO A 498 -39.32 12.32 -3.98
CA PRO A 498 -39.31 13.07 -5.22
C PRO A 498 -40.56 12.79 -6.05
N SER A 499 -41.01 13.77 -6.84
CA SER A 499 -42.17 13.55 -7.69
C SER A 499 -41.85 12.53 -8.80
N PRO A 500 -42.80 11.65 -9.18
CA PRO A 500 -42.56 10.62 -10.19
C PRO A 500 -42.08 11.17 -11.54
N GLU A 501 -42.45 12.40 -11.88
CA GLU A 501 -42.06 13.09 -13.11
C GLU A 501 -40.53 13.21 -13.25
N VAL A 502 -39.82 13.36 -12.11
CA VAL A 502 -38.36 13.38 -12.08
C VAL A 502 -37.78 12.08 -12.65
N TYR A 503 -38.33 10.95 -12.23
CA TYR A 503 -37.91 9.63 -12.68
C TYR A 503 -38.43 9.31 -14.08
N ALA A 504 -39.66 9.68 -14.41
CA ALA A 504 -40.23 9.49 -15.74
C ALA A 504 -39.37 10.18 -16.82
N GLY A 505 -39.00 11.45 -16.61
CA GLY A 505 -38.14 12.19 -17.53
C GLY A 505 -36.73 11.58 -17.67
N LEU A 506 -36.19 10.99 -16.60
CA LEU A 506 -34.94 10.24 -16.66
C LEU A 506 -35.08 8.94 -17.46
N ILE A 507 -36.16 8.19 -17.21
CA ILE A 507 -36.46 6.90 -17.86
C ILE A 507 -36.65 7.10 -19.36
N ASP A 508 -37.38 8.13 -19.78
CA ASP A 508 -37.63 8.40 -21.19
C ASP A 508 -36.35 8.81 -21.94
N LEU A 509 -35.44 9.53 -21.27
CA LEU A 509 -34.12 9.79 -21.82
C LEU A 509 -33.32 8.49 -22.02
N TYR A 510 -33.40 7.53 -21.11
CA TYR A 510 -32.73 6.23 -21.25
C TYR A 510 -33.36 5.34 -22.32
N LYS A 511 -34.67 5.43 -22.56
CA LYS A 511 -35.31 4.71 -23.68
C LYS A 511 -34.89 5.24 -25.04
N SER A 512 -34.64 6.55 -25.13
CA SER A 512 -34.34 7.26 -26.37
C SER A 512 -32.84 7.40 -26.66
N SER A 513 -31.95 6.85 -25.82
CA SER A 513 -30.51 6.96 -26.01
C SER A 513 -29.72 5.81 -25.40
N ASP A 514 -28.60 5.44 -26.06
CA ASP A 514 -27.65 4.43 -25.56
C ASP A 514 -26.75 4.98 -24.44
N LEU A 515 -27.37 5.51 -23.38
CA LEU A 515 -26.65 6.08 -22.26
C LEU A 515 -26.25 5.00 -21.24
N PRO A 516 -25.03 5.04 -20.69
CA PRO A 516 -24.64 4.14 -19.62
C PRO A 516 -25.46 4.45 -18.35
N GLY A 517 -25.82 3.38 -17.63
CA GLY A 517 -26.46 3.51 -16.32
C GLY A 517 -25.59 4.30 -15.34
N GLY A 518 -26.21 5.23 -14.61
CA GLY A 518 -25.52 6.06 -13.61
C GLY A 518 -25.01 7.42 -14.09
N GLU A 519 -25.20 7.76 -15.38
CA GLU A 519 -24.82 9.05 -15.99
C GLU A 519 -25.29 10.28 -15.20
N PHE A 520 -26.49 10.20 -14.61
CA PHE A 520 -27.15 11.29 -13.89
C PHE A 520 -27.21 11.06 -12.37
N SER A 521 -26.41 10.13 -11.84
CA SER A 521 -26.36 9.81 -10.41
C SER A 521 -26.11 11.03 -9.53
N THR A 522 -25.30 11.98 -10.01
CA THR A 522 -24.97 13.22 -9.30
C THR A 522 -26.20 14.10 -9.02
N CYS A 523 -27.24 14.04 -9.86
CA CYS A 523 -28.51 14.73 -9.65
C CYS A 523 -29.23 14.28 -8.37
N PHE A 524 -28.98 13.04 -7.93
CA PHE A 524 -29.64 12.39 -6.81
C PHE A 524 -28.76 12.27 -5.57
N THR A 525 -27.62 12.96 -5.54
CA THR A 525 -26.63 12.89 -4.44
C THR A 525 -27.24 13.16 -3.06
N VAL A 526 -28.22 14.07 -2.98
CA VAL A 526 -28.93 14.38 -1.73
C VAL A 526 -29.67 13.15 -1.18
N LEU A 527 -30.35 12.39 -2.05
CA LEU A 527 -31.07 11.17 -1.67
C LEU A 527 -30.10 10.08 -1.24
N GLN A 528 -29.06 9.84 -2.03
CA GLN A 528 -28.01 8.85 -1.71
C GLN A 528 -27.35 9.15 -0.36
N ARG A 529 -27.06 10.43 -0.10
CA ARG A 529 -26.51 10.90 1.17
C ARG A 529 -27.47 10.63 2.32
N ASN A 530 -28.73 11.05 2.19
CA ASN A 530 -29.73 10.93 3.26
C ASN A 530 -30.05 9.46 3.57
N PHE A 531 -30.08 8.60 2.55
CA PHE A 531 -30.31 7.16 2.70
C PHE A 531 -29.26 6.47 3.58
N ILE A 532 -27.99 6.86 3.47
CA ILE A 532 -26.90 6.31 4.30
C ILE A 532 -26.79 7.04 5.64
N ARG A 533 -26.96 8.37 5.64
CA ARG A 533 -26.73 9.20 6.83
C ARG A 533 -27.68 8.85 7.99
N SER A 534 -28.89 8.41 7.68
CA SER A 534 -29.90 7.97 8.66
C SER A 534 -29.55 6.65 9.35
N ARG A 535 -28.55 5.91 8.86
CA ARG A 535 -28.21 4.58 9.36
C ARG A 535 -27.34 4.62 10.62
N PRO A 536 -27.42 3.58 11.49
CA PRO A 536 -26.65 3.51 12.73
C PRO A 536 -25.14 3.66 12.53
N THR A 537 -24.45 4.18 13.55
CA THR A 537 -22.99 4.36 13.51
C THR A 537 -22.25 3.06 13.25
N LYS A 538 -22.65 1.96 13.91
CA LYS A 538 -22.02 0.64 13.73
C LYS A 538 -22.17 0.10 12.30
N LEU A 539 -23.31 0.35 11.65
CA LEU A 539 -23.47 -0.01 10.24
C LEU A 539 -22.56 0.83 9.32
N LYS A 540 -22.41 2.13 9.61
CA LYS A 540 -21.45 2.97 8.88
C LYS A 540 -20.01 2.49 9.07
N ASP A 541 -19.68 1.92 10.21
CA ASP A 541 -18.39 1.29 10.50
C ASP A 541 -18.18 0.00 9.71
N LEU A 542 -19.20 -0.85 9.61
CA LEU A 542 -19.16 -2.00 8.71
C LEU A 542 -18.98 -1.57 7.24
N ILE A 543 -19.66 -0.51 6.80
CA ILE A 543 -19.46 0.06 5.45
C ILE A 543 -18.01 0.52 5.25
N ARG A 544 -17.37 1.13 6.25
CA ARG A 544 -15.93 1.49 6.18
C ARG A 544 -15.08 0.24 6.02
N LEU A 545 -15.35 -0.82 6.77
CA LEU A 545 -14.62 -2.08 6.68
C LEU A 545 -14.72 -2.70 5.27
N VAL A 546 -15.94 -2.79 4.73
CA VAL A 546 -16.19 -3.29 3.37
C VAL A 546 -15.51 -2.43 2.31
N LYS A 547 -15.54 -1.10 2.47
CA LYS A 547 -14.83 -0.17 1.56
C LYS A 547 -13.31 -0.33 1.63
N HIS A 548 -12.77 -0.56 2.81
CA HIS A 548 -11.34 -0.81 2.98
C HIS A 548 -10.94 -2.11 2.27
N TRP A 549 -11.66 -3.21 2.54
CA TRP A 549 -11.49 -4.49 1.84
C TRP A 549 -11.60 -4.34 0.32
N TYR A 550 -12.61 -3.61 -0.16
CA TYR A 550 -12.77 -3.34 -1.59
C TYR A 550 -11.57 -2.61 -2.20
N LYS A 551 -10.99 -1.62 -1.50
CA LYS A 551 -9.74 -0.96 -1.93
C LYS A 551 -8.57 -1.95 -1.98
N GLU A 552 -8.47 -2.90 -1.05
CA GLU A 552 -7.44 -3.97 -1.12
C GLU A 552 -7.64 -4.87 -2.35
N CYS A 553 -8.88 -5.22 -2.68
CA CYS A 553 -9.23 -5.95 -3.90
C CYS A 553 -8.89 -5.14 -5.16
N GLU A 554 -9.23 -3.86 -5.23
CA GLU A 554 -8.87 -2.97 -6.36
C GLU A 554 -7.36 -2.99 -6.61
N ARG A 555 -6.53 -2.91 -5.56
CA ARG A 555 -5.06 -2.96 -5.70
C ARG A 555 -4.55 -4.29 -6.27
N LYS A 556 -5.22 -5.41 -6.00
CA LYS A 556 -4.85 -6.75 -6.48
C LYS A 556 -5.42 -7.07 -7.86
N LEU A 557 -6.59 -6.53 -8.20
CA LEU A 557 -7.39 -6.94 -9.35
C LEU A 557 -7.45 -5.90 -10.49
N LYS A 558 -6.91 -4.69 -10.31
CA LYS A 558 -6.85 -3.63 -11.35
C LYS A 558 -6.43 -4.11 -12.76
N PRO A 559 -5.53 -5.08 -12.95
CA PRO A 559 -5.19 -5.61 -14.28
C PRO A 559 -6.21 -6.61 -14.87
N LYS A 560 -7.15 -7.13 -14.08
CA LYS A 560 -7.96 -8.33 -14.40
C LYS A 560 -9.44 -8.05 -14.74
N GLY A 561 -9.89 -6.79 -14.69
CA GLY A 561 -11.26 -6.42 -15.07
C GLY A 561 -11.84 -5.26 -14.25
N SER A 562 -13.11 -4.92 -14.54
CA SER A 562 -13.87 -3.91 -13.81
C SER A 562 -14.52 -4.48 -12.55
N LEU A 563 -14.37 -3.76 -11.44
CA LEU A 563 -15.04 -4.04 -10.18
C LEU A 563 -16.38 -3.29 -10.11
N PRO A 564 -17.35 -3.77 -9.30
CA PRO A 564 -18.64 -3.09 -9.16
C PRO A 564 -18.48 -1.69 -8.56
N PRO A 565 -19.41 -0.75 -8.84
CA PRO A 565 -19.34 0.59 -8.25
C PRO A 565 -19.28 0.55 -6.72
N LYS A 566 -18.47 1.40 -6.09
CA LYS A 566 -18.33 1.45 -4.61
C LYS A 566 -19.68 1.59 -3.89
N TYR A 567 -20.61 2.36 -4.45
CA TYR A 567 -21.95 2.55 -3.90
C TYR A 567 -22.77 1.25 -3.86
N ALA A 568 -22.58 0.33 -4.82
CA ALA A 568 -23.23 -0.97 -4.82
C ALA A 568 -22.88 -1.79 -3.56
N LEU A 569 -21.61 -1.74 -3.14
CA LEU A 569 -21.18 -2.43 -1.92
C LEU A 569 -21.67 -1.75 -0.64
N GLU A 570 -21.76 -0.41 -0.63
CA GLU A 570 -22.40 0.31 0.49
C GLU A 570 -23.86 -0.19 0.66
N LEU A 571 -24.58 -0.35 -0.45
CA LEU A 571 -25.96 -0.82 -0.45
C LEU A 571 -26.10 -2.31 -0.12
N LEU A 572 -25.22 -3.16 -0.64
CA LEU A 572 -25.18 -4.58 -0.28
C LEU A 572 -24.96 -4.76 1.22
N THR A 573 -24.10 -3.91 1.82
CA THR A 573 -23.86 -3.90 3.27
C THR A 573 -25.11 -3.51 4.06
N ILE A 574 -25.84 -2.50 3.60
CA ILE A 574 -27.11 -2.10 4.21
C ILE A 574 -28.14 -3.22 4.09
N TYR A 575 -28.27 -3.84 2.91
CA TYR A 575 -29.17 -4.96 2.69
C TYR A 575 -28.85 -6.15 3.60
N ALA A 576 -27.58 -6.53 3.70
CA ALA A 576 -27.14 -7.62 4.58
C ALA A 576 -27.53 -7.37 6.04
N TRP A 577 -27.39 -6.13 6.50
CA TRP A 577 -27.82 -5.73 7.84
C TRP A 577 -29.35 -5.71 7.98
N GLU A 578 -30.08 -5.14 7.02
CA GLU A 578 -31.55 -5.04 7.06
C GLU A 578 -32.25 -6.41 7.01
N GLN A 579 -31.72 -7.37 6.24
CA GLN A 579 -32.26 -8.73 6.15
C GLN A 579 -31.68 -9.70 7.19
N GLY A 580 -30.56 -9.33 7.81
CA GLY A 580 -29.94 -10.09 8.88
C GLY A 580 -30.45 -9.61 10.25
N SER A 581 -29.56 -8.97 11.00
CA SER A 581 -29.85 -8.60 12.40
C SER A 581 -30.81 -7.42 12.54
N GLY A 582 -30.75 -6.42 11.66
CA GLY A 582 -31.54 -5.18 11.73
C GLY A 582 -31.32 -4.31 12.97
N VAL A 583 -30.51 -4.75 13.94
CA VAL A 583 -30.28 -4.05 15.21
C VAL A 583 -29.07 -3.13 15.14
N PRO A 584 -29.07 -1.98 15.84
CA PRO A 584 -27.93 -1.06 15.84
C PRO A 584 -26.62 -1.64 16.38
N ASP A 585 -26.67 -2.61 17.30
CA ASP A 585 -25.52 -3.19 17.98
C ASP A 585 -25.30 -4.67 17.59
N PHE A 586 -25.01 -4.90 16.32
CA PHE A 586 -24.75 -6.23 15.76
C PHE A 586 -23.27 -6.62 15.83
N ASP A 587 -22.93 -7.91 15.69
CA ASP A 587 -21.53 -8.35 15.61
C ASP A 587 -20.90 -7.98 14.26
N THR A 588 -19.82 -7.19 14.30
CA THR A 588 -19.17 -6.68 13.08
C THR A 588 -18.54 -7.79 12.25
N ALA A 589 -18.03 -8.86 12.87
CA ALA A 589 -17.43 -9.98 12.14
C ALA A 589 -18.47 -10.80 11.38
N GLU A 590 -19.60 -11.09 12.03
CA GLU A 590 -20.76 -11.74 11.42
C GLU A 590 -21.31 -10.89 10.26
N GLY A 591 -21.51 -9.58 10.49
CA GLY A 591 -21.96 -8.65 9.46
C GLY A 591 -21.01 -8.60 8.27
N PHE A 592 -19.69 -8.53 8.51
CA PHE A 592 -18.69 -8.51 7.45
C PHE A 592 -18.66 -9.82 6.67
N ARG A 593 -18.68 -10.96 7.36
CA ARG A 593 -18.75 -12.29 6.74
C ARG A 593 -19.99 -12.43 5.86
N THR A 594 -21.15 -12.00 6.34
CA THR A 594 -22.43 -12.05 5.59
C THR A 594 -22.32 -11.28 4.28
N VAL A 595 -21.73 -10.08 4.30
CA VAL A 595 -21.49 -9.30 3.07
C VAL A 595 -20.59 -10.06 2.10
N LEU A 596 -19.50 -10.67 2.58
CA LEU A 596 -18.59 -11.45 1.74
C LEU A 596 -19.28 -12.68 1.13
N GLU A 597 -20.10 -13.39 1.90
CA GLU A 597 -20.89 -14.53 1.41
C GLU A 597 -21.87 -14.09 0.32
N LEU A 598 -22.58 -12.96 0.49
CA LEU A 598 -23.45 -12.40 -0.56
C LEU A 598 -22.68 -12.05 -1.83
N VAL A 599 -21.44 -11.54 -1.71
CA VAL A 599 -20.58 -11.28 -2.88
C VAL A 599 -20.24 -12.57 -3.62
N THR A 600 -20.01 -13.70 -2.92
CA THR A 600 -19.78 -14.99 -3.59
C THR A 600 -21.02 -15.49 -4.35
N GLN A 601 -22.22 -15.07 -3.92
CA GLN A 601 -23.50 -15.40 -4.51
C GLN A 601 -24.05 -14.29 -5.41
N TYR A 602 -23.18 -13.44 -6.00
CA TYR A 602 -23.59 -12.25 -6.74
C TYR A 602 -24.63 -12.50 -7.84
N GLN A 603 -24.63 -13.70 -8.45
CA GLN A 603 -25.59 -14.11 -9.48
C GLN A 603 -27.02 -14.28 -8.94
N GLN A 604 -27.21 -14.29 -7.63
CA GLN A 604 -28.53 -14.40 -6.98
C GLN A 604 -29.06 -13.05 -6.51
N LEU A 605 -28.23 -11.99 -6.52
CA LEU A 605 -28.58 -10.69 -5.98
C LEU A 605 -29.58 -9.97 -6.88
N CYS A 606 -30.71 -9.60 -6.29
CA CYS A 606 -31.71 -8.69 -6.86
C CYS A 606 -32.24 -7.83 -5.72
N ILE A 607 -31.63 -6.66 -5.54
CA ILE A 607 -31.83 -5.81 -4.36
C ILE A 607 -32.31 -4.43 -4.81
N PHE A 608 -33.37 -3.93 -4.20
CA PHE A 608 -33.88 -2.59 -4.43
C PHE A 608 -34.65 -2.10 -3.20
N TRP A 609 -34.81 -0.79 -3.11
CA TRP A 609 -35.60 -0.13 -2.08
C TRP A 609 -36.76 0.64 -2.73
N LYS A 610 -37.84 0.84 -1.98
CA LYS A 610 -38.98 1.66 -2.42
C LYS A 610 -39.03 3.03 -1.72
N VAL A 611 -37.89 3.51 -1.25
CA VAL A 611 -37.80 4.69 -0.37
C VAL A 611 -37.93 5.99 -1.16
N ASN A 612 -37.23 6.10 -2.29
CA ASN A 612 -37.24 7.33 -3.11
C ASN A 612 -38.11 7.20 -4.37
N TYR A 613 -38.53 5.99 -4.71
CA TYR A 613 -39.41 5.68 -5.83
C TYR A 613 -40.25 4.44 -5.47
N ASN A 614 -41.41 4.26 -6.10
CA ASN A 614 -42.29 3.12 -5.82
C ASN A 614 -42.98 2.63 -7.11
N PHE A 615 -43.98 1.74 -6.97
CA PHE A 615 -44.72 1.15 -8.10
C PHE A 615 -46.05 1.86 -8.38
N GLU A 616 -46.31 3.00 -7.75
CA GLU A 616 -47.59 3.73 -7.90
C GLU A 616 -47.67 4.42 -9.25
N ASP A 617 -46.59 5.08 -9.70
CA ASP A 617 -46.52 5.65 -11.04
C ASP A 617 -46.31 4.56 -12.11
N GLU A 618 -47.09 4.63 -13.20
CA GLU A 618 -47.10 3.61 -14.24
C GLU A 618 -45.78 3.54 -15.01
N THR A 619 -45.17 4.70 -15.31
CA THR A 619 -43.91 4.78 -16.06
C THR A 619 -42.76 4.18 -15.25
N VAL A 620 -42.68 4.57 -13.98
CA VAL A 620 -41.69 4.04 -13.03
C VAL A 620 -41.92 2.55 -12.80
N ARG A 621 -43.17 2.11 -12.57
CA ARG A 621 -43.51 0.69 -12.39
C ARG A 621 -43.06 -0.17 -13.56
N LYS A 622 -43.40 0.20 -14.80
CA LYS A 622 -42.99 -0.54 -16.01
C LYS A 622 -41.47 -0.63 -16.10
N PHE A 623 -40.78 0.46 -15.82
CA PHE A 623 -39.32 0.49 -15.82
C PHE A 623 -38.72 -0.44 -14.75
N LEU A 624 -39.19 -0.37 -13.49
CA LEU A 624 -38.70 -1.22 -12.40
C LEU A 624 -38.90 -2.71 -12.71
N LEU A 625 -40.08 -3.10 -13.18
CA LEU A 625 -40.36 -4.48 -13.57
C LEU A 625 -39.39 -4.95 -14.68
N SER A 626 -39.09 -4.10 -15.67
CA SER A 626 -38.10 -4.42 -16.69
C SER A 626 -36.69 -4.62 -16.11
N GLN A 627 -36.29 -3.85 -15.08
CA GLN A 627 -34.98 -4.02 -14.43
C GLN A 627 -34.91 -5.32 -13.64
N LEU A 628 -35.99 -5.69 -12.94
CA LEU A 628 -36.07 -6.91 -12.14
C LEU A 628 -36.03 -8.19 -13.00
N GLN A 629 -36.47 -8.09 -14.26
CA GLN A 629 -36.48 -9.20 -15.22
C GLN A 629 -35.16 -9.36 -16.00
N LYS A 630 -34.19 -8.45 -15.86
CA LYS A 630 -32.91 -8.53 -16.59
C LYS A 630 -32.14 -9.80 -16.22
N THR A 631 -31.56 -10.43 -17.23
CA THR A 631 -30.68 -11.58 -17.07
C THR A 631 -29.46 -11.20 -16.23
N ARG A 632 -29.15 -12.02 -15.23
CA ARG A 632 -28.04 -11.79 -14.32
C ARG A 632 -26.74 -12.24 -15.01
N CYS A 633 -26.17 -11.37 -15.83
CA CYS A 633 -25.01 -11.69 -16.68
C CYS A 633 -23.68 -11.81 -15.89
N LEU A 634 -22.74 -12.56 -16.48
CA LEU A 634 -21.35 -12.83 -16.05
C LEU A 634 -20.42 -11.60 -15.99
N HIS A 635 -20.89 -10.41 -16.39
CA HIS A 635 -20.16 -9.15 -16.29
C HIS A 635 -20.99 -8.09 -15.56
N PRO A 636 -20.42 -7.38 -14.57
CA PRO A 636 -21.16 -6.41 -13.76
C PRO A 636 -21.52 -5.19 -14.61
N SER A 637 -22.74 -5.16 -15.13
CA SER A 637 -23.34 -3.93 -15.67
C SER A 637 -23.79 -3.02 -14.51
N PRO A 638 -23.67 -1.68 -14.62
CA PRO A 638 -23.81 -0.74 -13.49
C PRO A 638 -25.22 -0.57 -12.91
N VAL A 639 -26.19 -1.41 -13.27
CA VAL A 639 -27.61 -1.03 -13.26
C VAL A 639 -28.44 -1.61 -12.11
N LEU A 640 -27.88 -2.45 -11.25
CA LEU A 640 -28.68 -3.22 -10.26
C LEU A 640 -28.77 -2.62 -8.85
N PHE A 641 -28.46 -1.34 -8.69
CA PHE A 641 -28.66 -0.64 -7.42
C PHE A 641 -29.31 0.71 -7.66
N LEU A 642 -30.63 0.70 -7.82
CA LEU A 642 -31.45 1.91 -7.80
C LEU A 642 -31.87 2.15 -6.34
N THR A 643 -31.60 3.34 -5.79
CA THR A 643 -32.05 3.76 -4.44
C THR A 643 -33.14 4.80 -4.47
#